data_AF-A0A2W4PCZ6-F1
#
_entry.id   AF-A0A2W4PCZ6-F1
#
_cell.length_a   1.000
_cell.length_b   1.000
_cell.length_c   1.000
_cell.angle_alpha   90.00
_cell.angle_beta   90.00
_cell.angle_gamma   90.00
#
_symmetry.space_group_name_H-M   'P 1'
#
loop_
_entity.id
_entity.type
_entity.pdbx_description
1 polymer ?
#
loop_
_entity_poly.entity_id
_entity_poly.type
_entity_poly.pdbx_seq_one_letter_code
_entity_poly.pdbx_strand_id
1 'polypeptide(L)'
;MRDDEQVLGEPAIRGHLALCAECRAAAAAWRRLNERVGGTPCAALRHIPKPPGLQRQLQSAALAGQQRRRALLERVEVRRALVALAVLAAIVALVFPRSGAAPVPTGGSGQMRPPEELIRLAQERLYTPPAGRGIWLARYAVRWIFPDASYADLEGSLWIDPQQRRHRVQLVHSDGGGPFELQIGDGERRLWYSVEPRYAASIYPQVSERWPARVQLELSADEQERMLAARMDSGAWELPKAYLRQASEAEELGSWGRSIAEDGTELAVVSFQGVSPLGLPDGVANASQVTVLLSLSIADGTLYEVRELVGSQEGEQSGRTVWRYLGGEWLSPTAANANVFEPGRATAQRDFAPLAEGAAAPELPIVPATALQQLAQVLIAESLRPLAPLDAPPGAEYAALIGGMRSAVVFYFGPGRRLAIQTGGRRSGIAPLPSSRDTERVELGERVALLRPGLVQRYEAFFGDATGERYSARISAQGFSRSELLDVLATLEPISIETVRRQESLFLGPRPADPAAFDTLLGALAEAPLPEGSVRHTVTRVFTRQLAADDRLADPYHLPPYGGRPETLLAESWTRAAAEGALERAIVRRGADSTVYDRAYFGPRGAWEYDAPRGEVVLRGDAQAPDWERLLLTRMLVCGGARVVQQGGDRAVALTEEGWHQASCLLPRYTGMYGYQHSGVTYVLGLPGAQAEFAPYLADLAGEPLTVTAAVDDEGRLKWLEVSAGAPGGGQSRVVIERWEVLSDELLPAERVPADVFSSVPPQTLTRRRGDGAGPGAPSDLIPLNLAQARGLLADAVYAFEETPASGGSGQAQVVLRNIFTSRFDSDEAYGFYQIYPSPFENALYHSAALRFDYTVTDGAGQEARLSIYQGRAERFGAYLRARARWTASEPLAVTVEGEPVQGWLVTTLDGQQWAIFETGGTLVAAPAGTPEQRALLGRLRRV
;
A
#
# COMPACT_ATOMS: atom_id res chain seq x y z
N MET A 1 -30.15 5.71 36.60
CA MET A 1 -29.75 7.11 36.83
C MET A 1 -30.11 8.06 35.70
N ARG A 2 -30.22 7.63 34.42
CA ARG A 2 -30.82 8.46 33.34
C ARG A 2 -32.35 8.57 33.38
N ASP A 3 -33.04 7.64 34.06
CA ASP A 3 -34.52 7.61 34.05
C ASP A 3 -35.20 8.60 35.03
N ASP A 4 -34.53 9.09 36.07
CA ASP A 4 -35.17 9.97 37.07
C ASP A 4 -35.22 11.45 36.67
N GLU A 5 -34.27 11.93 35.85
CA GLU A 5 -34.29 13.32 35.32
C GLU A 5 -35.29 13.50 34.17
N GLN A 6 -35.60 12.42 33.45
CA GLN A 6 -36.60 12.45 32.38
C GLN A 6 -38.03 12.59 32.93
N VAL A 7 -38.31 12.01 34.10
CA VAL A 7 -39.61 12.15 34.79
C VAL A 7 -39.81 13.58 35.30
N LEU A 8 -38.78 14.25 35.82
CA LEU A 8 -38.88 15.67 36.22
C LEU A 8 -38.96 16.64 35.03
N GLY A 9 -38.60 16.17 33.83
CA GLY A 9 -38.63 16.91 32.58
C GLY A 9 -39.98 16.92 31.88
N GLU A 10 -40.96 16.11 32.30
CA GLU A 10 -42.28 16.06 31.68
C GLU A 10 -43.08 17.35 31.91
N PRO A 11 -43.76 17.90 30.88
CA PRO A 11 -44.49 19.17 30.98
C PRO A 11 -45.53 19.20 32.12
N ALA A 12 -46.16 18.06 32.41
CA ALA A 12 -47.14 17.90 33.48
C ALA A 12 -46.51 18.04 34.88
N ILE A 13 -45.29 17.52 35.06
CA ILE A 13 -44.54 17.57 36.32
C ILE A 13 -43.90 18.95 36.50
N ARG A 14 -43.41 19.58 35.43
CA ARG A 14 -42.97 21.00 35.46
C ARG A 14 -44.12 21.95 35.83
N GLY A 15 -45.32 21.70 35.30
CA GLY A 15 -46.53 22.46 35.65
C GLY A 15 -46.93 22.30 37.12
N HIS A 16 -46.85 21.09 37.66
CA HIS A 16 -47.14 20.84 39.08
C HIS A 16 -46.07 21.43 40.02
N LEU A 17 -44.78 21.31 39.67
CA LEU A 17 -43.68 21.93 40.39
C LEU A 17 -43.73 23.47 40.33
N ALA A 18 -44.35 24.08 39.32
CA ALA A 18 -44.58 25.52 39.30
C ALA A 18 -45.65 25.99 40.32
N LEU A 19 -46.59 25.11 40.71
CA LEU A 19 -47.76 25.43 41.51
C LEU A 19 -47.71 24.93 42.96
N CYS A 20 -46.89 23.92 43.29
CA CYS A 20 -46.78 23.35 44.64
C CYS A 20 -45.40 23.60 45.29
N ALA A 21 -45.36 24.34 46.40
CA ALA A 21 -44.11 24.68 47.09
C ALA A 21 -43.43 23.46 47.78
N GLU A 22 -44.21 22.52 48.31
CA GLU A 22 -43.69 21.33 49.00
C GLU A 22 -43.01 20.36 48.03
N CYS A 23 -43.57 20.18 46.83
CA CYS A 23 -42.97 19.35 45.78
C CYS A 23 -41.68 19.95 45.22
N ARG A 24 -41.56 21.30 45.16
CA ARG A 24 -40.28 21.95 44.82
C ARG A 24 -39.18 21.69 45.86
N ALA A 25 -39.53 21.76 47.14
CA ALA A 25 -38.59 21.48 48.22
C ALA A 25 -38.10 20.02 48.18
N ALA A 26 -39.01 19.07 47.93
CA ALA A 26 -38.68 17.65 47.78
C ALA A 26 -37.77 17.39 46.56
N ALA A 27 -38.07 17.98 45.40
CA ALA A 27 -37.25 17.83 44.18
C ALA A 27 -35.84 18.45 44.32
N ALA A 28 -35.71 19.55 45.08
CA ALA A 28 -34.42 20.18 45.36
C ALA A 28 -33.60 19.41 46.42
N ALA A 29 -34.26 18.76 47.38
CA ALA A 29 -33.60 17.86 48.32
C ALA A 29 -33.11 16.57 47.62
N TRP A 30 -33.92 16.02 46.71
CA TRP A 30 -33.58 14.84 45.92
C TRP A 30 -32.40 15.07 44.97
N ARG A 31 -32.37 16.21 44.26
CA ARG A 31 -31.22 16.61 43.43
C ARG A 31 -29.93 16.73 44.23
N ARG A 32 -29.98 17.40 45.39
CA ARG A 32 -28.81 17.54 46.29
C ARG A 32 -28.34 16.20 46.85
N LEU A 33 -29.24 15.24 47.05
CA LEU A 33 -28.88 13.89 47.47
C LEU A 33 -28.19 13.13 46.33
N ASN A 34 -28.73 13.20 45.11
CA ASN A 34 -28.15 12.55 43.92
C ASN A 34 -26.79 13.13 43.51
N GLU A 35 -26.59 14.44 43.61
CA GLU A 35 -25.29 15.08 43.37
C GLU A 35 -24.23 14.58 44.37
N ARG A 36 -24.59 14.42 45.65
CA ARG A 36 -23.69 13.88 46.68
C ARG A 36 -23.42 12.39 46.49
N VAL A 37 -24.41 11.60 46.09
CA VAL A 37 -24.28 10.15 45.91
C VAL A 37 -23.58 9.78 44.60
N GLY A 38 -23.69 10.59 43.54
CA GLY A 38 -23.00 10.39 42.26
C GLY A 38 -21.58 10.94 42.19
N GLY A 39 -21.32 12.10 42.83
CA GLY A 39 -20.02 12.76 42.81
C GLY A 39 -18.94 12.08 43.67
N THR A 40 -19.33 11.54 44.83
CA THR A 40 -18.38 10.98 45.82
C THR A 40 -17.72 9.66 45.35
N PRO A 41 -18.44 8.70 44.76
CA PRO A 41 -17.83 7.47 44.24
C PRO A 41 -17.01 7.70 42.96
N CYS A 42 -17.46 8.58 42.05
CA CYS A 42 -16.74 8.86 40.80
C CYS A 42 -15.42 9.59 41.04
N ALA A 43 -15.37 10.50 42.03
CA ALA A 43 -14.11 11.11 42.46
C ALA A 43 -13.16 10.10 43.12
N ALA A 44 -13.68 9.16 43.91
CA ALA A 44 -12.89 8.12 44.59
C ALA A 44 -12.34 7.03 43.64
N LEU A 45 -13.03 6.74 42.53
CA LEU A 45 -12.69 5.66 41.60
C LEU A 45 -11.84 6.09 40.39
N ARG A 46 -11.57 7.39 40.22
CA ARG A 46 -10.78 7.95 39.10
C ARG A 46 -9.35 7.41 39.00
N HIS A 47 -8.79 6.86 40.09
CA HIS A 47 -7.40 6.39 40.16
C HIS A 47 -7.25 4.87 40.17
N ILE A 48 -8.34 4.10 39.99
CA ILE A 48 -8.28 2.63 40.02
C ILE A 48 -8.42 2.07 38.60
N PRO A 49 -7.39 1.39 38.04
CA PRO A 49 -7.49 0.75 36.72
C PRO A 49 -8.53 -0.37 36.73
N LYS A 50 -9.40 -0.41 35.70
CA LYS A 50 -10.51 -1.38 35.63
C LYS A 50 -10.03 -2.76 35.15
N PRO A 51 -10.48 -3.87 35.77
CA PRO A 51 -10.15 -5.21 35.30
C PRO A 51 -10.78 -5.53 33.93
N PRO A 52 -10.04 -6.15 33.00
CA PRO A 52 -10.50 -6.42 31.63
C PRO A 52 -11.72 -7.36 31.52
N GLY A 53 -12.07 -8.09 32.58
CA GLY A 53 -13.28 -8.92 32.63
C GLY A 53 -14.58 -8.10 32.71
N LEU A 54 -14.55 -6.95 33.38
CA LEU A 54 -15.74 -6.10 33.59
C LEU A 54 -16.16 -5.38 32.29
N GLN A 55 -15.19 -5.06 31.43
CA GLN A 55 -15.43 -4.40 30.14
C GLN A 55 -16.21 -5.31 29.16
N ARG A 56 -15.91 -6.61 29.17
CA ARG A 56 -16.61 -7.61 28.35
C ARG A 56 -18.05 -7.87 28.84
N GLN A 57 -18.28 -7.85 30.15
CA GLN A 57 -19.63 -8.01 30.72
C GLN A 57 -20.53 -6.80 30.48
N LEU A 58 -19.98 -5.58 30.46
CA LEU A 58 -20.76 -4.37 30.15
C LEU A 58 -21.17 -4.31 28.67
N GLN A 59 -20.35 -4.84 27.76
CA GLN A 59 -20.68 -4.94 26.34
C GLN A 59 -21.77 -5.98 26.06
N SER A 60 -21.79 -7.12 26.77
CA SER A 60 -22.82 -8.14 26.59
C SER A 60 -24.18 -7.74 27.20
N ALA A 61 -24.18 -6.99 28.31
CA ALA A 61 -25.39 -6.49 28.94
C ALA A 61 -26.11 -5.39 28.13
N ALA A 62 -25.38 -4.58 27.35
CA ALA A 62 -25.94 -3.51 26.54
C ALA A 62 -26.80 -4.02 25.36
N LEU A 63 -26.53 -5.23 24.85
CA LEU A 63 -27.22 -5.81 23.68
C LEU A 63 -28.51 -6.56 24.04
N ALA A 64 -28.70 -7.01 25.28
CA ALA A 64 -29.85 -7.82 25.68
C ALA A 64 -31.09 -7.01 26.13
N GLY A 65 -30.95 -5.71 26.39
CA GLY A 65 -32.01 -4.86 26.98
C GLY A 65 -33.08 -4.32 26.02
N GLN A 66 -32.77 -4.22 24.72
CA GLN A 66 -33.66 -3.54 23.75
C GLN A 66 -34.86 -4.39 23.27
N GLN A 67 -34.78 -5.73 23.32
CA GLN A 67 -35.83 -6.59 22.75
C GLN A 67 -37.04 -6.81 23.66
N ARG A 68 -36.91 -6.67 25.00
CA ARG A 68 -38.03 -6.89 25.95
C ARG A 68 -38.99 -5.70 26.10
N ARG A 69 -38.54 -4.46 25.82
CA ARG A 69 -39.37 -3.25 25.99
C ARG A 69 -40.40 -3.04 24.87
N ARG A 70 -40.14 -3.54 23.65
CA ARG A 70 -41.09 -3.44 22.51
C ARG A 70 -42.35 -4.30 22.69
N ALA A 71 -42.26 -5.44 23.37
CA ALA A 71 -43.38 -6.40 23.47
C ALA A 71 -44.53 -5.98 24.43
N LEU A 72 -44.33 -4.98 25.30
CA LEU A 72 -45.33 -4.57 26.30
C LEU A 72 -46.24 -3.42 25.80
N LEU A 73 -45.76 -2.61 24.84
CA LEU A 73 -46.44 -1.39 24.35
C LEU A 73 -47.40 -1.63 23.17
N GLU A 74 -47.42 -2.83 22.59
CA GLU A 74 -48.29 -3.17 21.46
C GLU A 74 -49.67 -3.72 21.86
N ARG A 75 -49.99 -3.79 23.16
CA ARG A 75 -51.31 -4.27 23.62
C ARG A 75 -52.40 -3.21 23.46
N VAL A 76 -53.35 -3.51 22.55
CA VAL A 76 -54.46 -2.64 22.12
C VAL A 76 -55.38 -2.19 23.26
N GLU A 77 -55.49 -2.97 24.33
CA GLU A 77 -56.37 -2.69 25.49
C GLU A 77 -55.89 -1.48 26.32
N VAL A 78 -54.58 -1.29 26.45
CA VAL A 78 -53.97 -0.15 27.17
C VAL A 78 -54.15 1.15 26.38
N ARG A 79 -54.11 1.06 25.05
CA ARG A 79 -54.26 2.21 24.15
C ARG A 79 -55.68 2.78 24.17
N ARG A 80 -56.72 1.95 24.36
CA ARG A 80 -58.12 2.40 24.44
C ARG A 80 -58.47 3.09 25.76
N ALA A 81 -57.88 2.65 26.88
CA ALA A 81 -58.11 3.26 28.19
C ALA A 81 -57.52 4.68 28.29
N LEU A 82 -56.37 4.92 27.65
CA LEU A 82 -55.70 6.23 27.66
C LEU A 82 -56.41 7.29 26.81
N VAL A 83 -57.04 6.89 25.70
CA VAL A 83 -57.76 7.82 24.81
C VAL A 83 -59.06 8.33 25.46
N ALA A 84 -59.79 7.48 26.17
CA ALA A 84 -61.02 7.89 26.86
C ALA A 84 -60.77 8.93 27.98
N LEU A 85 -59.61 8.83 28.65
CA LEU A 85 -59.21 9.75 29.72
C LEU A 85 -58.76 11.11 29.17
N ALA A 86 -58.13 11.13 27.99
CA ALA A 86 -57.72 12.36 27.31
C ALA A 86 -58.91 13.21 26.84
N VAL A 87 -59.99 12.57 26.38
CA VAL A 87 -61.20 13.28 25.90
C VAL A 87 -61.95 13.97 27.05
N LEU A 88 -62.03 13.33 28.22
CA LEU A 88 -62.64 13.92 29.42
C LEU A 88 -61.84 15.11 29.94
N ALA A 89 -60.51 15.07 29.85
CA ALA A 89 -59.64 16.18 30.26
C ALA A 89 -59.73 17.39 29.31
N ALA A 90 -59.91 17.16 28.00
CA ALA A 90 -60.06 18.22 27.01
C ALA A 90 -61.35 19.05 27.20
N ILE A 91 -62.44 18.39 27.63
CA ILE A 91 -63.74 19.06 27.89
C ILE A 91 -63.63 20.02 29.09
N VAL A 92 -62.79 19.72 30.08
CA VAL A 92 -62.58 20.59 31.26
C VAL A 92 -61.64 21.77 30.95
N ALA A 93 -60.69 21.59 30.02
CA ALA A 93 -59.73 22.63 29.65
C ALA A 93 -60.34 23.78 28.81
N LEU A 94 -61.44 23.53 28.11
CA LEU A 94 -62.07 24.51 27.20
C LEU A 94 -63.00 25.52 27.90
N VAL A 95 -63.34 25.34 29.19
CA VAL A 95 -64.39 26.13 29.88
C VAL A 95 -63.83 27.23 30.81
N PHE A 96 -62.50 27.36 30.98
CA PHE A 96 -61.92 28.37 31.88
C PHE A 96 -61.24 29.55 31.13
N PRO A 97 -61.64 30.81 31.35
CA PRO A 97 -61.03 31.96 30.68
C PRO A 97 -59.76 32.41 31.42
N ARG A 98 -58.69 32.76 30.67
CA ARG A 98 -57.50 33.42 31.24
C ARG A 98 -57.17 34.74 30.54
N SER A 99 -57.01 35.73 31.40
CA SER A 99 -56.76 37.15 31.18
C SER A 99 -55.34 37.44 30.67
N GLY A 100 -55.19 38.58 29.99
CA GLY A 100 -54.05 38.95 29.17
C GLY A 100 -52.73 39.25 29.88
N ALA A 101 -51.65 39.17 29.10
CA ALA A 101 -50.33 39.68 29.41
C ALA A 101 -49.91 40.66 28.30
N ALA A 102 -49.50 41.86 28.72
CA ALA A 102 -49.10 42.98 27.87
C ALA A 102 -47.70 42.77 27.24
N PRO A 103 -47.43 43.36 26.06
CA PRO A 103 -46.10 43.31 25.42
C PRO A 103 -45.10 44.27 26.09
N VAL A 104 -43.86 43.81 26.23
CA VAL A 104 -42.70 44.59 26.74
C VAL A 104 -42.05 45.38 25.60
N PRO A 105 -41.53 46.61 25.81
CA PRO A 105 -41.17 47.53 24.74
C PRO A 105 -39.79 47.23 24.13
N THR A 106 -39.71 47.34 22.80
CA THR A 106 -38.49 47.46 22.02
C THR A 106 -37.85 48.84 22.20
N GLY A 107 -36.62 48.90 22.72
CA GLY A 107 -35.84 50.15 22.76
C GLY A 107 -34.35 49.86 22.66
N GLY A 108 -33.69 50.38 21.61
CA GLY A 108 -32.23 50.33 21.44
C GLY A 108 -31.77 50.21 19.98
N SER A 109 -31.88 51.27 19.19
CA SER A 109 -31.38 51.33 17.80
C SER A 109 -29.85 51.53 17.77
N GLY A 110 -29.08 50.47 18.05
CA GLY A 110 -27.76 50.30 17.45
C GLY A 110 -27.94 49.97 15.97
N GLN A 111 -27.27 50.69 15.07
CA GLN A 111 -27.34 50.44 13.62
C GLN A 111 -26.80 49.03 13.34
N MET A 112 -27.68 48.12 12.91
CA MET A 112 -27.31 46.72 12.66
C MET A 112 -26.40 46.67 11.43
N ARG A 113 -25.21 46.08 11.58
CA ARG A 113 -24.32 45.83 10.44
C ARG A 113 -25.00 44.87 9.45
N PRO A 114 -24.73 44.97 8.14
CA PRO A 114 -25.25 44.03 7.16
C PRO A 114 -24.87 42.58 7.51
N PRO A 115 -25.77 41.59 7.28
CA PRO A 115 -25.49 40.17 7.52
C PRO A 115 -24.18 39.69 6.90
N GLU A 116 -23.85 40.17 5.69
CA GLU A 116 -22.62 39.82 4.96
C GLU A 116 -21.37 40.28 5.72
N GLU A 117 -21.42 41.48 6.31
CA GLU A 117 -20.31 42.01 7.11
C GLU A 117 -20.13 41.21 8.41
N LEU A 118 -21.23 40.82 9.06
CA LEU A 118 -21.19 39.98 10.27
C LEU A 118 -20.62 38.59 9.99
N ILE A 119 -21.00 37.98 8.86
CA ILE A 119 -20.46 36.68 8.42
C ILE A 119 -18.96 36.79 8.14
N ARG A 120 -18.50 37.83 7.43
CA ARG A 120 -17.07 38.06 7.16
C ARG A 120 -16.28 38.24 8.46
N LEU A 121 -16.78 39.04 9.41
CA LEU A 121 -16.14 39.23 10.71
C LEU A 121 -16.09 37.94 11.54
N ALA A 122 -17.14 37.12 11.47
CA ALA A 122 -17.15 35.81 12.11
C ALA A 122 -16.07 34.88 11.53
N GLN A 123 -15.90 34.87 10.20
CA GLN A 123 -14.85 34.10 9.53
C GLN A 123 -13.45 34.55 10.00
N GLU A 124 -13.22 35.86 10.13
CA GLU A 124 -11.93 36.42 10.56
C GLU A 124 -11.61 36.16 12.04
N ARG A 125 -12.63 36.09 12.90
CA ARG A 125 -12.45 36.04 14.36
C ARG A 125 -12.59 34.66 14.97
N LEU A 126 -13.17 33.70 14.26
CA LEU A 126 -13.39 32.36 14.78
C LEU A 126 -12.06 31.74 15.28
N TYR A 127 -12.05 31.30 16.54
CA TYR A 127 -10.89 30.77 17.27
C TYR A 127 -9.72 31.74 17.53
N THR A 128 -9.85 33.01 17.12
CA THR A 128 -8.85 34.04 17.40
C THR A 128 -9.15 34.69 18.75
N PRO A 129 -8.16 34.79 19.67
CA PRO A 129 -8.37 35.47 20.95
C PRO A 129 -8.66 36.96 20.71
N PRO A 130 -9.56 37.58 21.50
CA PRO A 130 -9.75 39.04 21.46
C PRO A 130 -8.48 39.77 21.92
N ALA A 131 -8.46 41.11 21.87
CA ALA A 131 -7.35 41.85 22.46
C ALA A 131 -7.36 41.70 23.99
N GLY A 132 -6.23 41.31 24.59
CA GLY A 132 -6.10 41.15 26.04
C GLY A 132 -4.70 40.76 26.50
N ARG A 133 -4.56 40.36 27.77
CA ARG A 133 -3.29 39.92 28.38
C ARG A 133 -3.48 38.67 29.23
N GLY A 134 -2.51 37.77 29.20
CA GLY A 134 -2.51 36.52 29.94
C GLY A 134 -2.80 35.32 29.03
N ILE A 135 -3.45 34.30 29.57
CA ILE A 135 -3.84 33.09 28.85
C ILE A 135 -5.33 33.21 28.51
N TRP A 136 -5.67 33.19 27.22
CA TRP A 136 -7.04 33.15 26.76
C TRP A 136 -7.58 31.71 26.85
N LEU A 137 -8.72 31.51 27.50
CA LEU A 137 -9.47 30.26 27.49
C LEU A 137 -10.81 30.50 26.79
N ALA A 138 -11.12 29.71 25.76
CA ALA A 138 -12.43 29.66 25.13
C ALA A 138 -13.02 28.24 25.18
N ARG A 139 -14.33 28.14 25.41
CA ARG A 139 -15.06 26.87 25.50
C ARG A 139 -16.16 26.79 24.43
N TYR A 140 -16.35 25.60 23.90
CA TYR A 140 -17.28 25.33 22.80
C TYR A 140 -18.05 24.04 23.07
N ALA A 141 -19.32 24.00 22.68
CA ALA A 141 -20.09 22.77 22.55
C ALA A 141 -20.20 22.42 21.06
N VAL A 142 -19.88 21.18 20.69
CA VAL A 142 -19.91 20.71 19.31
C VAL A 142 -20.59 19.36 19.25
N ARG A 143 -21.57 19.21 18.37
CA ARG A 143 -22.13 17.90 18.05
C ARG A 143 -21.36 17.30 16.88
N TRP A 144 -20.73 16.15 17.11
CA TRP A 144 -19.97 15.44 16.07
C TRP A 144 -20.64 14.12 15.70
N ILE A 145 -20.62 13.76 14.41
CA ILE A 145 -21.14 12.48 13.92
C ILE A 145 -19.99 11.68 13.30
N PHE A 146 -19.85 10.43 13.73
CA PHE A 146 -18.83 9.50 13.27
C PHE A 146 -19.26 8.79 11.98
N PRO A 147 -18.32 8.14 11.26
CA PRO A 147 -18.63 7.44 10.00
C PRO A 147 -19.69 6.34 10.10
N ASP A 148 -19.95 5.81 11.30
CA ASP A 148 -20.99 4.81 11.57
C ASP A 148 -22.37 5.44 11.92
N ALA A 149 -22.52 6.75 11.69
CA ALA A 149 -23.67 7.58 12.03
C ALA A 149 -23.96 7.71 13.54
N SER A 150 -23.11 7.15 14.41
CA SER A 150 -23.17 7.46 15.84
C SER A 150 -22.74 8.92 16.07
N TYR A 151 -23.26 9.55 17.12
CA TYR A 151 -22.89 10.92 17.46
C TYR A 151 -22.36 11.03 18.88
N ALA A 152 -21.54 12.06 19.10
CA ALA A 152 -21.10 12.49 20.43
C ALA A 152 -21.30 13.99 20.58
N ASP A 153 -21.72 14.40 21.78
CA ASP A 153 -21.71 15.80 22.19
C ASP A 153 -20.35 16.07 22.84
N LEU A 154 -19.57 16.94 22.20
CA LEU A 154 -18.20 17.26 22.57
C LEU A 154 -18.12 18.63 23.22
N GLU A 155 -17.31 18.74 24.27
CA GLU A 155 -16.84 20.02 24.79
C GLU A 155 -15.42 20.28 24.28
N GLY A 156 -15.30 21.35 23.51
CA GLY A 156 -14.02 21.88 23.02
C GLY A 156 -13.48 22.93 23.99
N SER A 157 -12.18 22.89 24.25
CA SER A 157 -11.48 23.92 25.02
C SER A 157 -10.21 24.34 24.29
N LEU A 158 -10.03 25.65 24.13
CA LEU A 158 -8.90 26.28 23.46
C LEU A 158 -8.21 27.22 24.42
N TRP A 159 -6.96 26.92 24.76
CA TRP A 159 -6.09 27.79 25.55
C TRP A 159 -5.02 28.38 24.64
N ILE A 160 -4.85 29.70 24.65
CA ILE A 160 -3.82 30.40 23.88
C ILE A 160 -3.09 31.35 24.83
N ASP A 161 -1.77 31.25 24.87
CA ASP A 161 -0.88 32.23 25.50
C ASP A 161 -0.12 32.97 24.38
N PRO A 162 -0.60 34.14 23.93
CA PRO A 162 0.04 34.86 22.84
C PRO A 162 1.45 35.35 23.17
N GLN A 163 1.78 35.53 24.46
CA GLN A 163 3.07 36.06 24.88
C GLN A 163 4.16 35.01 24.83
N GLN A 164 3.83 33.78 25.20
CA GLN A 164 4.75 32.63 25.16
C GLN A 164 4.54 31.73 23.94
N ARG A 165 3.61 32.10 23.04
CA ARG A 165 3.20 31.33 21.85
C ARG A 165 2.82 29.88 22.17
N ARG A 166 2.24 29.65 23.36
CA ARG A 166 1.79 28.31 23.80
C ARG A 166 0.33 28.14 23.46
N HIS A 167 -0.06 26.91 23.17
CA HIS A 167 -1.47 26.57 22.98
C HIS A 167 -1.80 25.19 23.52
N ARG A 168 -3.08 25.03 23.85
CA ARG A 168 -3.68 23.73 24.08
C ARG A 168 -5.05 23.69 23.40
N VAL A 169 -5.29 22.61 22.66
CA VAL A 169 -6.58 22.30 22.04
C VAL A 169 -7.03 20.98 22.63
N GLN A 170 -8.28 20.90 23.08
CA GLN A 170 -8.82 19.67 23.63
C GLN A 170 -10.28 19.48 23.27
N LEU A 171 -10.63 18.27 22.83
CA LEU A 171 -12.01 17.80 22.67
C LEU A 171 -12.27 16.66 23.65
N VAL A 172 -13.29 16.80 24.49
CA VAL A 172 -13.76 15.75 25.43
C VAL A 172 -15.24 15.47 25.20
N HIS A 173 -15.72 14.30 25.62
CA HIS A 173 -17.16 14.06 25.69
C HIS A 173 -17.80 14.92 26.78
N SER A 174 -19.03 15.42 26.58
CA SER A 174 -19.79 16.20 27.56
C SER A 174 -20.04 15.45 28.89
N ASP A 175 -20.36 14.15 28.82
CA ASP A 175 -20.43 13.25 29.98
C ASP A 175 -19.06 12.97 30.67
N GLY A 176 -17.96 13.53 30.16
CA GLY A 176 -16.59 13.33 30.64
C GLY A 176 -15.89 12.09 30.06
N GLY A 177 -14.59 11.96 30.32
CA GLY A 177 -13.75 10.88 29.80
C GLY A 177 -12.34 11.34 29.44
N GLY A 178 -11.61 10.50 28.71
CA GLY A 178 -10.36 10.92 28.05
C GLY A 178 -10.66 11.81 26.84
N PRO A 179 -9.67 12.61 26.38
CA PRO A 179 -9.86 13.43 25.19
C PRO A 179 -10.00 12.60 23.93
N PHE A 180 -10.94 12.97 23.06
CA PHE A 180 -11.01 12.52 21.67
C PHE A 180 -9.87 13.10 20.83
N GLU A 181 -9.48 14.34 21.15
CA GLU A 181 -8.32 15.00 20.57
C GLU A 181 -7.66 15.88 21.62
N LEU A 182 -6.33 15.88 21.64
CA LEU A 182 -5.51 16.75 22.47
C LEU A 182 -4.29 17.19 21.66
N GLN A 183 -4.07 18.49 21.59
CA GLN A 183 -2.85 19.09 21.09
C GLN A 183 -2.31 20.07 22.13
N ILE A 184 -1.00 20.03 22.40
CA ILE A 184 -0.34 20.98 23.29
C ILE A 184 0.96 21.43 22.62
N GLY A 185 1.11 22.74 22.38
CA GLY A 185 2.36 23.35 21.94
C GLY A 185 3.02 24.11 23.09
N ASP A 186 4.30 23.87 23.33
CA ASP A 186 5.09 24.58 24.33
C ASP A 186 5.59 25.96 23.88
N GLY A 187 5.34 26.35 22.63
CA GLY A 187 5.77 27.63 22.06
C GLY A 187 7.28 27.75 21.83
N GLU A 188 8.04 26.67 22.06
CA GLU A 188 9.49 26.64 21.94
C GLU A 188 9.96 25.56 20.96
N ARG A 189 9.79 24.28 21.33
CA ARG A 189 10.36 23.15 20.56
C ARG A 189 9.50 21.89 20.54
N ARG A 190 8.49 21.73 21.40
CA ARG A 190 7.75 20.47 21.52
C ARG A 190 6.25 20.65 21.36
N LEU A 191 5.69 19.74 20.59
CA LEU A 191 4.25 19.59 20.45
C LEU A 191 3.85 18.16 20.80
N TRP A 192 2.82 18.02 21.65
CA TRP A 192 2.21 16.73 21.96
C TRP A 192 0.85 16.65 21.27
N TYR A 193 0.63 15.56 20.55
CA TYR A 193 -0.64 15.29 19.87
C TYR A 193 -1.17 13.92 20.26
N SER A 194 -2.47 13.83 20.53
CA SER A 194 -3.20 12.60 20.82
C SER A 194 -4.55 12.64 20.15
N VAL A 195 -4.95 11.51 19.56
CA VAL A 195 -6.26 11.35 18.94
C VAL A 195 -6.83 9.99 19.27
N GLU A 196 -8.11 9.93 19.64
CA GLU A 196 -8.81 8.66 19.87
C GLU A 196 -9.09 7.97 18.52
N PRO A 197 -8.89 6.64 18.38
CA PRO A 197 -8.96 5.96 17.08
C PRO A 197 -10.27 6.14 16.30
N ARG A 198 -11.44 6.16 16.97
CA ARG A 198 -12.73 6.38 16.29
C ARG A 198 -12.86 7.81 15.77
N TYR A 199 -12.39 8.78 16.53
CA TYR A 199 -12.32 10.16 16.06
C TYR A 199 -11.28 10.32 14.94
N ALA A 200 -10.11 9.70 15.06
CA ALA A 200 -9.08 9.67 14.01
C ALA A 200 -9.63 9.11 12.69
N ALA A 201 -10.43 8.03 12.73
CA ALA A 201 -11.07 7.47 11.54
C ALA A 201 -12.08 8.42 10.87
N SER A 202 -12.63 9.39 11.61
CA SER A 202 -13.53 10.40 11.07
C SER A 202 -12.81 11.55 10.34
N ILE A 203 -11.59 11.89 10.78
CA ILE A 203 -10.79 13.00 10.24
C ILE A 203 -9.66 12.55 9.29
N TYR A 204 -9.18 11.31 9.42
CA TYR A 204 -8.13 10.69 8.61
C TYR A 204 -8.61 9.37 8.01
N PRO A 205 -9.64 9.42 7.15
CA PRO A 205 -10.06 8.21 6.48
C PRO A 205 -8.89 7.65 5.68
N GLN A 206 -8.69 6.33 5.74
CA GLN A 206 -7.65 5.59 5.02
C GLN A 206 -6.23 5.70 5.60
N VAL A 207 -6.01 6.42 6.71
CA VAL A 207 -4.77 6.27 7.48
C VAL A 207 -4.85 4.99 8.32
N SER A 208 -3.89 4.08 8.12
CA SER A 208 -3.84 2.80 8.82
C SER A 208 -3.67 2.95 10.34
N GLU A 209 -4.34 2.09 11.12
CA GLU A 209 -4.17 1.97 12.59
C GLU A 209 -2.74 1.61 13.03
N ARG A 210 -1.81 1.38 12.09
CA ARG A 210 -0.41 1.05 12.37
C ARG A 210 0.37 2.18 13.05
N TRP A 211 -0.11 3.42 12.98
CA TRP A 211 0.58 4.59 13.52
C TRP A 211 0.19 4.85 14.97
N PRO A 212 1.12 5.33 15.82
CA PRO A 212 0.81 5.66 17.20
C PRO A 212 -0.24 6.78 17.27
N ALA A 213 -1.32 6.52 18.00
CA ALA A 213 -2.39 7.51 18.24
C ALA A 213 -1.94 8.69 19.14
N ARG A 214 -0.72 8.63 19.69
CA ARG A 214 -0.13 9.61 20.62
C ARG A 214 1.33 9.85 20.26
N VAL A 215 1.65 11.08 19.91
CA VAL A 215 2.97 11.45 19.37
C VAL A 215 3.50 12.72 20.01
N GLN A 216 4.82 12.79 20.12
CA GLN A 216 5.56 13.99 20.47
C GLN A 216 6.43 14.39 19.29
N LEU A 217 6.31 15.64 18.87
CA LEU A 217 7.00 16.22 17.72
C LEU A 217 7.99 17.27 18.22
N GLU A 218 9.16 17.36 17.59
CA GLU A 218 10.06 18.50 17.77
C GLU A 218 9.79 19.53 16.68
N LEU A 219 9.14 20.65 17.05
CA LEU A 219 8.67 21.70 16.14
C LEU A 219 8.98 23.08 16.71
N SER A 220 9.48 23.98 15.86
CA SER A 220 9.60 25.42 16.16
C SER A 220 8.24 26.06 16.46
N ALA A 221 8.23 27.22 17.11
CA ALA A 221 7.00 27.97 17.40
C ALA A 221 6.13 28.23 16.15
N ASP A 222 6.75 28.56 15.01
CA ASP A 222 6.03 28.81 13.75
C ASP A 222 5.39 27.52 13.19
N GLU A 223 6.07 26.38 13.33
CA GLU A 223 5.53 25.07 12.95
C GLU A 223 4.39 24.64 13.88
N GLN A 224 4.49 24.96 15.17
CA GLN A 224 3.44 24.70 16.14
C GLN A 224 2.17 25.53 15.82
N GLU A 225 2.31 26.77 15.37
CA GLU A 225 1.20 27.60 14.91
C GLU A 225 0.58 27.07 13.62
N ARG A 226 1.39 26.62 12.64
CA ARG A 226 0.87 25.94 11.44
C ARG A 226 0.08 24.69 11.80
N MET A 227 0.58 23.91 12.76
CA MET A 227 -0.12 22.72 13.26
C MET A 227 -1.44 23.09 13.92
N LEU A 228 -1.47 24.14 14.76
CA LEU A 228 -2.70 24.67 15.36
C LEU A 228 -3.72 25.09 14.30
N ALA A 229 -3.31 25.85 13.28
CA ALA A 229 -4.18 26.26 12.18
C ALA A 229 -4.79 25.04 11.47
N ALA A 230 -3.97 24.05 11.09
CA ALA A 230 -4.44 22.82 10.45
C ALA A 230 -5.42 22.02 11.33
N ARG A 231 -5.28 22.05 12.66
CA ARG A 231 -6.28 21.45 13.57
C ARG A 231 -7.62 22.18 13.50
N MET A 232 -7.58 23.51 13.51
CA MET A 232 -8.78 24.36 13.43
C MET A 232 -9.49 24.25 12.07
N ASP A 233 -8.84 23.65 11.07
CA ASP A 233 -9.38 23.34 9.74
C ASP A 233 -9.69 21.85 9.55
N SER A 234 -9.83 21.09 10.65
CA SER A 234 -10.16 19.66 10.57
C SER A 234 -11.18 19.22 11.63
N GLY A 235 -11.96 18.18 11.29
CA GLY A 235 -12.86 17.52 12.23
C GLY A 235 -13.91 18.44 12.85
N ALA A 236 -14.17 18.25 14.14
CA ALA A 236 -15.17 19.00 14.88
C ALA A 236 -14.87 20.51 14.95
N TRP A 237 -13.60 20.91 14.84
CA TRP A 237 -13.19 22.31 14.83
C TRP A 237 -13.52 23.03 13.52
N GLU A 238 -13.52 22.33 12.39
CA GLU A 238 -13.85 22.93 11.08
C GLU A 238 -15.35 23.24 10.94
N LEU A 239 -16.20 22.52 11.68
CA LEU A 239 -17.67 22.56 11.53
C LEU A 239 -18.27 23.98 11.41
N PRO A 240 -18.00 24.94 12.32
CA PRO A 240 -18.49 26.32 12.18
C PRO A 240 -17.98 27.03 10.92
N LYS A 241 -16.74 26.78 10.48
CA LYS A 241 -16.19 27.37 9.24
C LYS A 241 -16.97 26.89 8.02
N ALA A 242 -17.33 25.61 7.98
CA ALA A 242 -18.13 25.05 6.88
C ALA A 242 -19.51 25.73 6.75
N TYR A 243 -20.16 26.11 7.86
CA TYR A 243 -21.41 26.87 7.81
C TYR A 243 -21.19 28.34 7.42
N LEU A 244 -20.14 28.97 7.95
CA LEU A 244 -19.82 30.36 7.59
C LEU A 244 -19.47 30.49 6.10
N ARG A 245 -18.80 29.50 5.50
CA ARG A 245 -18.52 29.47 4.06
C ARG A 245 -19.81 29.36 3.24
N GLN A 246 -20.70 28.44 3.60
CA GLN A 246 -22.02 28.33 2.97
C GLN A 246 -22.83 29.62 3.09
N ALA A 247 -22.77 30.28 4.25
CA ALA A 247 -23.46 31.55 4.47
C ALA A 247 -22.88 32.67 3.58
N SER A 248 -21.57 32.74 3.38
CA SER A 248 -20.96 33.73 2.49
C SER A 248 -21.25 33.49 1.00
N GLU A 249 -21.57 32.25 0.63
CA GLU A 249 -21.89 31.83 -0.75
C GLU A 249 -23.41 31.77 -1.01
N ALA A 250 -24.24 32.00 0.01
CA ALA A 250 -25.69 31.91 -0.11
C ALA A 250 -26.25 33.03 -0.99
N GLU A 251 -27.10 32.67 -1.95
CA GLU A 251 -27.80 33.65 -2.82
C GLU A 251 -28.72 34.57 -2.02
N GLU A 252 -29.32 34.07 -0.94
CA GLU A 252 -30.23 34.82 -0.07
C GLU A 252 -29.88 34.62 1.41
N LEU A 253 -29.68 35.74 2.12
CA LEU A 253 -29.52 35.81 3.57
C LEU A 253 -30.80 36.38 4.20
N GLY A 254 -31.45 35.58 5.04
CA GLY A 254 -32.57 36.01 5.87
C GLY A 254 -32.11 36.59 7.21
N SER A 255 -32.89 37.51 7.78
CA SER A 255 -32.67 38.04 9.13
C SER A 255 -33.89 37.75 9.99
N TRP A 256 -33.69 37.07 11.12
CA TRP A 256 -34.74 36.67 12.07
C TRP A 256 -34.86 37.63 13.26
N GLY A 257 -34.15 38.76 13.20
CA GLY A 257 -34.16 39.78 14.25
C GLY A 257 -33.03 39.61 15.27
N ARG A 258 -33.28 40.08 16.50
CA ARG A 258 -32.30 40.14 17.58
C ARG A 258 -32.63 39.16 18.69
N SER A 259 -31.61 38.55 19.27
CA SER A 259 -31.69 37.79 20.50
C SER A 259 -30.65 38.30 21.51
N ILE A 260 -30.77 37.89 22.77
CA ILE A 260 -29.81 38.24 23.82
C ILE A 260 -29.19 36.93 24.31
N ALA A 261 -27.86 36.86 24.32
CA ALA A 261 -27.11 35.74 24.89
C ALA A 261 -27.26 35.66 26.41
N GLU A 262 -26.88 34.53 27.02
CA GLU A 262 -26.93 34.37 28.48
C GLU A 262 -26.04 35.38 29.23
N ASP A 263 -24.97 35.86 28.59
CA ASP A 263 -24.06 36.88 29.12
C ASP A 263 -24.55 38.33 28.89
N GLY A 264 -25.73 38.51 28.29
CA GLY A 264 -26.32 39.81 27.98
C GLY A 264 -25.90 40.41 26.63
N THR A 265 -25.08 39.72 25.83
CA THR A 265 -24.65 40.20 24.50
C THR A 265 -25.83 40.22 23.52
N GLU A 266 -26.00 41.32 22.79
CA GLU A 266 -26.99 41.40 21.70
C GLU A 266 -26.49 40.65 20.46
N LEU A 267 -27.33 39.73 19.96
CA LEU A 267 -27.04 38.86 18.83
C LEU A 267 -27.99 39.17 17.66
N ALA A 268 -27.44 39.18 16.46
CA ALA A 268 -28.16 39.08 15.19
C ALA A 268 -28.38 37.61 14.84
N VAL A 269 -29.60 37.23 14.47
CA VAL A 269 -29.89 35.88 13.96
C VAL A 269 -30.03 35.94 12.44
N VAL A 270 -29.02 35.44 11.74
CA VAL A 270 -28.96 35.37 10.27
C VAL A 270 -29.29 33.95 9.83
N SER A 271 -30.07 33.79 8.76
CA SER A 271 -30.44 32.47 8.22
C SER A 271 -30.11 32.31 6.75
N PHE A 272 -29.82 31.09 6.33
CA PHE A 272 -29.69 30.73 4.93
C PHE A 272 -30.15 29.28 4.70
N GLN A 273 -30.46 28.92 3.46
CA GLN A 273 -30.66 27.52 3.07
C GLN A 273 -29.30 26.90 2.76
N GLY A 274 -28.96 25.82 3.45
CA GLY A 274 -27.67 25.15 3.32
C GLY A 274 -27.77 23.63 3.35
N VAL A 275 -26.63 22.97 3.20
CA VAL A 275 -26.48 21.53 3.35
C VAL A 275 -25.85 21.25 4.71
N SER A 276 -26.47 20.35 5.48
CA SER A 276 -25.94 19.95 6.78
C SER A 276 -24.59 19.21 6.63
N PRO A 277 -23.47 19.75 7.14
CA PRO A 277 -22.24 19.00 7.30
C PRO A 277 -22.37 17.88 8.35
N LEU A 278 -23.48 17.68 9.04
CA LEU A 278 -23.64 16.49 9.89
C LEU A 278 -24.56 15.44 9.25
N GLY A 279 -25.11 15.71 8.05
CA GLY A 279 -26.15 14.90 7.44
C GLY A 279 -27.48 14.97 8.21
N LEU A 280 -28.55 14.47 7.61
CA LEU A 280 -29.89 14.59 8.20
C LEU A 280 -30.12 13.56 9.34
N PRO A 281 -30.91 13.90 10.37
CA PRO A 281 -31.35 12.94 11.38
C PRO A 281 -32.15 11.77 10.77
N ASP A 282 -32.05 10.60 11.38
CA ASP A 282 -32.85 9.42 11.01
C ASP A 282 -34.37 9.74 11.01
N GLY A 283 -35.06 9.32 9.95
CA GLY A 283 -36.52 9.48 9.82
C GLY A 283 -36.99 10.71 9.04
N VAL A 284 -36.09 11.59 8.60
CA VAL A 284 -36.40 12.73 7.73
C VAL A 284 -36.18 12.34 6.27
N ALA A 285 -37.18 11.73 5.64
CA ALA A 285 -37.15 11.47 4.20
C ALA A 285 -37.51 12.75 3.42
N ASN A 286 -36.73 13.08 2.39
CA ASN A 286 -37.01 14.10 1.35
C ASN A 286 -36.53 15.54 1.55
N ALA A 287 -35.74 15.86 2.58
CA ALA A 287 -35.04 17.16 2.61
C ALA A 287 -33.65 17.01 1.95
N SER A 288 -33.29 17.86 0.99
CA SER A 288 -31.91 17.97 0.47
C SER A 288 -31.15 19.13 1.12
N GLN A 289 -31.87 20.02 1.81
CA GLN A 289 -31.37 21.24 2.43
C GLN A 289 -31.98 21.43 3.82
N VAL A 290 -31.27 22.18 4.67
CA VAL A 290 -31.70 22.61 6.01
C VAL A 290 -31.67 24.13 6.07
N THR A 291 -32.56 24.71 6.88
CA THR A 291 -32.43 26.13 7.22
C THR A 291 -31.41 26.24 8.36
N VAL A 292 -30.31 26.95 8.11
CA VAL A 292 -29.27 27.20 9.11
C VAL A 292 -29.51 28.56 9.72
N LEU A 293 -29.42 28.66 11.05
CA LEU A 293 -29.43 29.90 11.82
C LEU A 293 -28.04 30.13 12.42
N LEU A 294 -27.48 31.31 12.17
CA LEU A 294 -26.25 31.82 12.74
C LEU A 294 -26.57 32.93 13.73
N SER A 295 -26.20 32.75 14.98
CA SER A 295 -26.31 33.79 16.01
C SER A 295 -24.97 34.52 16.12
N LEU A 296 -24.93 35.79 15.75
CA LEU A 296 -23.71 36.61 15.59
C LEU A 296 -23.77 37.85 16.48
N SER A 297 -22.71 38.16 17.21
CA SER A 297 -22.65 39.40 18.01
C SER A 297 -22.77 40.65 17.13
N ILE A 298 -23.70 41.53 17.46
CA ILE A 298 -23.92 42.78 16.72
C ILE A 298 -22.73 43.74 16.90
N ALA A 299 -22.09 43.70 18.06
CA ALA A 299 -20.99 44.62 18.38
C ALA A 299 -19.75 44.33 17.53
N ASP A 300 -19.44 43.04 17.36
CA ASP A 300 -18.08 42.63 17.00
C ASP A 300 -18.02 41.44 16.03
N GLY A 301 -19.18 40.87 15.64
CA GLY A 301 -19.27 39.80 14.64
C GLY A 301 -18.90 38.41 15.15
N THR A 302 -18.66 38.22 16.45
CA THR A 302 -18.34 36.89 17.01
C THR A 302 -19.50 35.91 16.81
N LEU A 303 -19.22 34.70 16.33
CA LEU A 303 -20.20 33.62 16.20
C LEU A 303 -20.49 32.99 17.57
N TYR A 304 -21.75 33.01 17.99
CA TYR A 304 -22.23 32.45 19.26
C TYR A 304 -22.87 31.07 19.09
N GLU A 305 -23.65 30.86 18.04
CA GLU A 305 -24.39 29.61 17.84
C GLU A 305 -24.60 29.31 16.36
N VAL A 306 -24.52 28.03 16.01
CA VAL A 306 -25.04 27.47 14.76
C VAL A 306 -26.15 26.48 15.10
N ARG A 307 -27.34 26.71 14.55
CA ARG A 307 -28.51 25.86 14.72
C ARG A 307 -29.10 25.48 13.38
N GLU A 308 -29.42 24.21 13.21
CA GLU A 308 -30.12 23.71 12.04
C GLU A 308 -31.60 23.50 12.36
N LEU A 309 -32.47 23.88 11.43
CA LEU A 309 -33.89 23.58 11.44
C LEU A 309 -34.15 22.54 10.34
N VAL A 310 -34.62 21.37 10.76
CA VAL A 310 -34.84 20.20 9.90
C VAL A 310 -36.34 19.93 9.80
N GLY A 311 -36.89 20.03 8.59
CA GLY A 311 -38.31 19.86 8.26
C GLY A 311 -38.76 20.82 7.16
N SER A 312 -39.90 20.56 6.52
CA SER A 312 -40.49 21.50 5.53
C SER A 312 -40.84 22.83 6.19
N GLN A 313 -40.64 23.96 5.50
CA GLN A 313 -41.00 25.29 6.03
C GLN A 313 -42.49 25.41 6.42
N GLU A 314 -43.36 24.62 5.79
CA GLU A 314 -44.80 24.58 6.06
C GLU A 314 -45.21 23.51 7.10
N GLY A 315 -44.25 22.78 7.69
CA GLY A 315 -44.49 21.66 8.62
C GLY A 315 -43.75 21.80 9.96
N GLU A 316 -43.80 20.76 10.79
CA GLU A 316 -43.08 20.73 12.08
C GLU A 316 -41.56 20.69 11.83
N GLN A 317 -40.86 21.75 12.22
CA GLN A 317 -39.40 21.83 12.13
C GLN A 317 -38.76 21.42 13.46
N SER A 318 -37.85 20.45 13.39
CA SER A 318 -37.03 20.05 14.53
C SER A 318 -35.71 20.82 14.53
N GLY A 319 -35.42 21.54 15.62
CA GLY A 319 -34.19 22.31 15.77
C GLY A 319 -33.08 21.52 16.46
N ARG A 320 -31.85 21.55 15.94
CA ARG A 320 -30.65 21.03 16.63
C ARG A 320 -29.51 22.04 16.62
N THR A 321 -28.90 22.26 17.78
CA THR A 321 -27.66 23.05 17.88
C THR A 321 -26.48 22.16 17.55
N VAL A 322 -25.66 22.57 16.59
CA VAL A 322 -24.52 21.78 16.10
C VAL A 322 -23.19 22.32 16.62
N TRP A 323 -23.15 23.63 16.89
CA TRP A 323 -21.99 24.31 17.44
C TRP A 323 -22.44 25.49 18.30
N ARG A 324 -21.80 25.72 19.44
CA ARG A 324 -22.07 26.87 20.31
C ARG A 324 -20.81 27.33 21.03
N TYR A 325 -20.59 28.63 21.08
CA TYR A 325 -19.61 29.26 21.96
C TYR A 325 -20.18 29.34 23.39
N LEU A 326 -19.51 28.72 24.35
CA LEU A 326 -19.92 28.68 25.75
C LEU A 326 -19.34 29.83 26.58
N GLY A 327 -18.44 30.62 25.99
CA GLY A 327 -17.79 31.75 26.63
C GLY A 327 -16.27 31.63 26.64
N GLY A 328 -15.62 32.72 27.05
CA GLY A 328 -14.18 32.80 27.12
C GLY A 328 -13.72 33.87 28.09
N GLU A 329 -12.54 33.66 28.67
CA GLU A 329 -11.99 34.49 29.74
C GLU A 329 -10.47 34.62 29.63
N TRP A 330 -9.97 35.76 30.10
CA TRP A 330 -8.54 36.00 30.28
C TRP A 330 -8.10 35.54 31.66
N LEU A 331 -7.26 34.51 31.69
CA LEU A 331 -6.67 33.99 32.91
C LEU A 331 -5.32 34.67 33.16
N SER A 332 -5.07 35.06 34.42
CA SER A 332 -3.77 35.58 34.83
C SER A 332 -2.68 34.50 34.71
N PRO A 333 -1.45 34.83 34.28
CA PRO A 333 -0.37 33.86 34.10
C PRO A 333 0.26 33.47 35.45
N THR A 334 -0.52 32.85 36.33
CA THR A 334 -0.03 32.24 37.57
C THR A 334 0.59 30.87 37.27
N ALA A 335 1.43 30.34 38.17
CA ALA A 335 2.00 29.00 38.01
C ALA A 335 0.92 27.92 37.83
N ALA A 336 -0.23 28.04 38.51
CA ALA A 336 -1.35 27.12 38.34
C ALA A 336 -1.94 27.14 36.92
N ASN A 337 -2.08 28.34 36.34
CA ASN A 337 -2.59 28.51 34.99
C ASN A 337 -1.53 28.20 33.92
N ALA A 338 -0.24 28.41 34.20
CA ALA A 338 0.84 28.05 33.28
C ALA A 338 0.96 26.52 33.10
N ASN A 339 0.66 25.73 34.13
CA ASN A 339 0.73 24.27 34.09
C ASN A 339 -0.36 23.62 33.22
N VAL A 340 -1.32 24.38 32.67
CA VAL A 340 -2.34 23.84 31.75
C VAL A 340 -1.74 23.35 30.43
N PHE A 341 -0.55 23.83 30.08
CA PHE A 341 0.23 23.42 28.91
C PHE A 341 1.17 22.23 29.22
N GLU A 342 1.06 21.59 30.38
CA GLU A 342 1.78 20.35 30.68
C GLU A 342 0.95 19.11 30.30
N PRO A 343 1.47 18.16 29.50
CA PRO A 343 0.73 16.95 29.11
C PRO A 343 0.19 16.15 30.30
N GLY A 344 1.00 16.01 31.36
CA GLY A 344 0.63 15.26 32.57
C GLY A 344 -0.50 15.87 33.40
N ARG A 345 -0.89 17.12 33.12
CA ARG A 345 -2.07 17.79 33.69
C ARG A 345 -3.26 17.76 32.75
N ALA A 346 -3.02 17.75 31.44
CA ALA A 346 -4.07 17.72 30.42
C ALA A 346 -4.73 16.34 30.25
N THR A 347 -3.98 15.27 30.52
CA THR A 347 -4.46 13.89 30.40
C THR A 347 -3.80 12.96 31.42
N ALA A 348 -4.52 11.92 31.83
CA ALA A 348 -3.95 10.84 32.67
C ALA A 348 -2.94 9.98 31.90
N GLN A 349 -2.93 10.06 30.56
CA GLN A 349 -2.06 9.28 29.69
C GLN A 349 -0.74 10.04 29.45
N ARG A 350 0.38 9.47 29.92
CA ARG A 350 1.67 10.18 29.90
C ARG A 350 2.62 9.76 28.78
N ASP A 351 2.35 8.66 28.10
CA ASP A 351 3.25 8.10 27.10
C ASP A 351 2.92 8.63 25.70
N PHE A 352 3.82 9.45 25.17
CA PHE A 352 3.80 9.95 23.79
C PHE A 352 5.01 9.39 23.05
N ALA A 353 4.78 8.78 21.88
CA ALA A 353 5.86 8.25 21.07
C ALA A 353 6.61 9.40 20.38
N PRO A 354 7.94 9.51 20.51
CA PRO A 354 8.69 10.54 19.80
C PRO A 354 8.67 10.28 18.30
N LEU A 355 8.32 11.31 17.52
CA LEU A 355 8.47 11.37 16.07
C LEU A 355 9.60 12.34 15.76
N ALA A 356 10.84 11.84 15.80
CA ALA A 356 12.05 12.65 15.70
C ALA A 356 12.16 13.42 14.37
N GLU A 357 11.65 12.85 13.27
CA GLU A 357 11.67 13.49 11.95
C GLU A 357 10.44 14.36 11.67
N GLY A 358 9.57 14.57 12.66
CA GLY A 358 8.36 15.37 12.51
C GLY A 358 7.20 14.64 11.84
N ALA A 359 6.13 15.40 11.58
CA ALA A 359 4.92 14.91 10.94
C ALA A 359 5.00 15.04 9.42
N ALA A 360 4.32 14.15 8.70
CA ALA A 360 4.25 14.14 7.23
C ALA A 360 3.61 15.42 6.67
N ALA A 361 2.60 15.95 7.35
CA ALA A 361 1.97 17.22 7.05
C ALA A 361 1.27 17.76 8.31
N PRO A 362 0.98 19.07 8.40
CA PRO A 362 0.15 19.62 9.47
C PRO A 362 -1.22 18.93 9.59
N GLU A 363 -1.78 18.43 8.50
CA GLU A 363 -3.05 17.70 8.48
C GLU A 363 -2.89 16.26 9.00
N LEU A 364 -1.68 15.70 9.00
CA LEU A 364 -1.38 14.30 9.32
C LEU A 364 -0.36 14.17 10.48
N PRO A 365 -0.64 14.68 11.69
CA PRO A 365 0.35 14.74 12.78
C PRO A 365 0.79 13.37 13.30
N ILE A 366 -0.02 12.32 13.12
CA ILE A 366 0.30 10.95 13.55
C ILE A 366 1.15 10.19 12.52
N VAL A 367 1.28 10.71 11.30
CA VAL A 367 2.05 10.08 10.24
C VAL A 367 3.45 10.70 10.26
N PRO A 368 4.53 9.92 10.42
CA PRO A 368 5.88 10.49 10.44
C PRO A 368 6.30 10.96 9.04
N ALA A 369 7.16 11.98 8.99
CA ALA A 369 7.72 12.47 7.72
C ALA A 369 8.47 11.37 6.93
N THR A 370 9.09 10.40 7.63
CA THR A 370 9.71 9.21 7.02
C THR A 370 8.76 8.31 6.24
N ALA A 371 7.44 8.44 6.44
CA ALA A 371 6.45 7.68 5.70
C ALA A 371 6.12 8.30 4.33
N LEU A 372 6.56 9.53 4.08
CA LEU A 372 6.39 10.21 2.80
C LEU A 372 7.25 9.55 1.74
N GLN A 373 6.65 9.33 0.58
CA GLN A 373 7.32 8.80 -0.61
C GLN A 373 7.36 9.87 -1.69
N GLN A 374 8.43 9.84 -2.49
CA GLN A 374 8.50 10.57 -3.74
C GLN A 374 7.48 9.99 -4.72
N LEU A 375 6.80 10.82 -5.51
CA LEU A 375 5.75 10.33 -6.41
C LEU A 375 6.35 9.37 -7.46
N ALA A 376 7.53 9.68 -8.00
CA ALA A 376 8.28 8.82 -8.91
C ALA A 376 8.59 7.40 -8.36
N GLN A 377 8.55 7.18 -7.04
CA GLN A 377 8.80 5.86 -6.44
C GLN A 377 7.78 4.80 -6.87
N VAL A 378 6.57 5.21 -7.25
CA VAL A 378 5.52 4.30 -7.75
C VAL A 378 5.90 3.64 -9.08
N LEU A 379 6.81 4.24 -9.85
CA LEU A 379 7.30 3.68 -11.11
C LEU A 379 8.15 2.41 -10.89
N ILE A 380 8.63 2.15 -9.66
CA ILE A 380 9.37 0.93 -9.29
C ILE A 380 8.42 -0.18 -8.82
N ALA A 381 7.28 0.18 -8.22
CA ALA A 381 6.39 -0.75 -7.53
C ALA A 381 5.27 -1.28 -8.46
N GLU A 382 5.64 -2.11 -9.44
CA GLU A 382 4.72 -2.61 -10.48
C GLU A 382 3.49 -3.38 -9.95
N SER A 383 3.55 -3.92 -8.72
CA SER A 383 2.49 -4.76 -8.15
C SER A 383 1.31 -3.98 -7.55
N LEU A 384 1.51 -2.71 -7.18
CA LEU A 384 0.52 -1.91 -6.47
C LEU A 384 -0.21 -0.89 -7.35
N ARG A 385 0.41 -0.47 -8.48
CA ARG A 385 -0.10 0.54 -9.45
C ARG A 385 -1.05 1.59 -8.81
N PRO A 386 -0.54 2.43 -7.89
CA PRO A 386 -1.37 3.41 -7.20
C PRO A 386 -2.06 4.36 -8.19
N LEU A 387 -3.30 4.77 -7.89
CA LEU A 387 -4.07 5.66 -8.73
C LEU A 387 -3.93 7.13 -8.31
N ALA A 388 -3.88 8.02 -9.29
CA ALA A 388 -3.98 9.47 -9.12
C ALA A 388 -4.67 10.09 -10.35
N PRO A 389 -5.36 11.24 -10.22
CA PRO A 389 -5.79 12.01 -11.39
C PRO A 389 -4.57 12.48 -12.19
N LEU A 390 -4.74 12.73 -13.49
CA LEU A 390 -3.65 13.22 -14.35
C LEU A 390 -3.17 14.63 -13.96
N ASP A 391 -4.09 15.50 -13.61
CA ASP A 391 -3.85 16.85 -13.09
C ASP A 391 -4.27 16.94 -11.61
N ALA A 392 -3.69 17.88 -10.87
CA ALA A 392 -4.04 18.09 -9.48
C ALA A 392 -5.53 18.45 -9.33
N PRO A 393 -6.25 17.88 -8.34
CA PRO A 393 -7.65 18.22 -8.10
C PRO A 393 -7.85 19.74 -7.87
N PRO A 394 -9.01 20.30 -8.27
CA PRO A 394 -9.26 21.73 -8.09
C PRO A 394 -9.11 22.18 -6.63
N GLY A 395 -8.26 23.19 -6.41
CA GLY A 395 -7.98 23.77 -5.09
C GLY A 395 -6.96 23.00 -4.26
N ALA A 396 -6.28 21.98 -4.80
CA ALA A 396 -5.14 21.36 -4.14
C ALA A 396 -3.90 22.28 -4.20
N GLU A 397 -3.27 22.52 -3.05
CA GLU A 397 -2.02 23.30 -2.92
C GLU A 397 -0.79 22.41 -2.79
N TYR A 398 -0.95 21.22 -2.19
CA TYR A 398 0.11 20.23 -2.04
C TYR A 398 -0.47 18.83 -1.89
N ALA A 399 0.39 17.82 -2.01
CA ALA A 399 0.04 16.42 -1.98
C ALA A 399 1.01 15.59 -1.15
N ALA A 400 0.59 14.40 -0.74
CA ALA A 400 1.45 13.45 -0.04
C ALA A 400 1.17 12.02 -0.52
N LEU A 401 2.22 11.26 -0.77
CA LEU A 401 2.14 9.82 -1.00
C LEU A 401 2.64 9.10 0.25
N ILE A 402 1.80 8.25 0.83
CA ILE A 402 2.19 7.36 1.94
C ILE A 402 1.81 5.92 1.62
N GLY A 403 2.57 4.94 2.11
CA GLY A 403 2.21 3.54 1.90
C GLY A 403 3.39 2.60 1.77
N GLY A 404 3.15 1.43 1.20
CA GLY A 404 4.16 0.42 0.88
C GLY A 404 3.57 -0.62 -0.08
N MET A 405 4.26 -1.73 -0.35
CA MET A 405 3.92 -2.70 -1.42
C MET A 405 2.48 -3.28 -1.44
N ARG A 406 1.69 -3.11 -0.38
CA ARG A 406 0.32 -3.67 -0.28
C ARG A 406 -0.80 -2.63 -0.39
N SER A 407 -0.50 -1.37 -0.02
CA SER A 407 -1.44 -0.27 -0.09
C SER A 407 -0.69 1.06 -0.15
N ALA A 408 -1.17 1.94 -1.01
CA ALA A 408 -0.67 3.31 -1.14
C ALA A 408 -1.86 4.26 -1.03
N VAL A 409 -1.62 5.41 -0.40
CA VAL A 409 -2.60 6.46 -0.24
C VAL A 409 -2.00 7.76 -0.76
N VAL A 410 -2.66 8.34 -1.76
CA VAL A 410 -2.37 9.69 -2.26
C VAL A 410 -3.32 10.65 -1.57
N PHE A 411 -2.78 11.67 -0.92
CA PHE A 411 -3.53 12.77 -0.35
C PHE A 411 -3.30 14.03 -1.16
N TYR A 412 -4.37 14.80 -1.38
CA TYR A 412 -4.32 16.19 -1.83
C TYR A 412 -4.95 17.08 -0.77
N PHE A 413 -4.29 18.20 -0.49
CA PHE A 413 -4.69 19.15 0.54
C PHE A 413 -4.81 20.54 -0.06
N GLY A 414 -5.82 21.28 0.40
CA GLY A 414 -5.97 22.70 0.16
C GLY A 414 -7.04 23.30 1.09
N PRO A 415 -7.23 24.62 1.07
CA PRO A 415 -8.16 25.30 1.96
C PRO A 415 -9.59 24.75 1.85
N GLY A 416 -10.06 24.08 2.92
CA GLY A 416 -11.39 23.46 2.96
C GLY A 416 -11.62 22.30 1.99
N ARG A 417 -10.56 21.81 1.33
CA ARG A 417 -10.62 20.75 0.32
C ARG A 417 -9.62 19.66 0.64
N ARG A 418 -10.09 18.42 0.63
CA ARG A 418 -9.23 17.26 0.86
C ARG A 418 -9.66 16.07 0.04
N LEU A 419 -8.70 15.45 -0.63
CA LEU A 419 -8.92 14.20 -1.36
C LEU A 419 -7.93 13.15 -0.84
N ALA A 420 -8.42 11.95 -0.56
CA ALA A 420 -7.61 10.80 -0.23
C ALA A 420 -7.98 9.62 -1.14
N ILE A 421 -6.98 9.04 -1.79
CA ILE A 421 -7.12 7.95 -2.76
C ILE A 421 -6.29 6.78 -2.25
N GLN A 422 -6.96 5.79 -1.68
CA GLN A 422 -6.34 4.54 -1.25
C GLN A 422 -6.43 3.51 -2.37
N THR A 423 -5.28 3.01 -2.83
CA THR A 423 -5.20 1.91 -3.80
C THR A 423 -4.83 0.60 -3.11
N GLY A 424 -5.55 -0.48 -3.43
CA GLY A 424 -5.27 -1.83 -2.94
C GLY A 424 -4.44 -2.65 -3.93
N GLY A 425 -3.59 -3.54 -3.44
CA GLY A 425 -2.77 -4.41 -4.31
C GLY A 425 -3.60 -5.36 -5.19
N ARG A 426 -3.04 -5.75 -6.35
CA ARG A 426 -3.65 -6.60 -7.40
C ARG A 426 -4.37 -7.87 -6.90
N ARG A 427 -3.90 -8.46 -5.80
CA ARG A 427 -4.47 -9.71 -5.21
C ARG A 427 -5.44 -9.48 -4.07
N SER A 428 -5.32 -8.38 -3.34
CA SER A 428 -6.15 -8.09 -2.17
C SER A 428 -7.41 -7.31 -2.52
N GLY A 429 -7.38 -6.52 -3.62
CA GLY A 429 -8.46 -5.58 -3.96
C GLY A 429 -8.82 -4.67 -2.78
N ILE A 430 -9.88 -3.91 -2.93
CA ILE A 430 -10.58 -3.29 -1.80
C ILE A 430 -11.98 -3.90 -1.78
N ALA A 431 -12.31 -4.59 -0.68
CA ALA A 431 -13.63 -5.15 -0.50
C ALA A 431 -14.66 -3.99 -0.44
N PRO A 432 -15.75 -4.06 -1.22
CA PRO A 432 -16.82 -3.08 -1.08
C PRO A 432 -17.45 -3.19 0.31
N LEU A 433 -17.89 -2.05 0.85
CA LEU A 433 -18.87 -2.07 1.93
C LEU A 433 -20.21 -2.58 1.37
N PRO A 434 -21.06 -3.22 2.19
CA PRO A 434 -22.39 -3.63 1.75
C PRO A 434 -23.15 -2.43 1.16
N SER A 435 -23.81 -2.65 0.01
CA SER A 435 -24.63 -1.64 -0.66
C SER A 435 -25.65 -1.02 0.31
N SER A 436 -25.57 0.29 0.55
CA SER A 436 -26.63 1.05 1.21
C SER A 436 -27.64 1.57 0.17
N ARG A 437 -28.84 1.95 0.60
CA ARG A 437 -29.86 2.54 -0.29
C ARG A 437 -29.39 3.83 -0.99
N ASP A 438 -28.40 4.51 -0.43
CA ASP A 438 -27.89 5.81 -0.90
C ASP A 438 -26.61 5.68 -1.74
N THR A 439 -26.26 4.46 -2.16
CA THR A 439 -25.09 4.24 -3.04
C THR A 439 -25.53 4.39 -4.50
N GLU A 440 -25.00 5.41 -5.16
CA GLU A 440 -25.15 5.67 -6.58
C GLU A 440 -24.09 4.90 -7.38
N ARG A 441 -24.49 4.20 -8.45
CA ARG A 441 -23.55 3.62 -9.41
C ARG A 441 -23.39 4.56 -10.59
N VAL A 442 -22.17 5.03 -10.81
CA VAL A 442 -21.81 5.95 -11.90
C VAL A 442 -20.89 5.25 -12.89
N GLU A 443 -21.24 5.28 -14.17
CA GLU A 443 -20.43 4.75 -15.27
C GLU A 443 -19.47 5.84 -15.77
N LEU A 444 -18.20 5.51 -15.85
CA LEU A 444 -17.09 6.38 -16.24
C LEU A 444 -16.31 5.69 -17.36
N GLY A 445 -16.94 5.54 -18.53
CA GLY A 445 -16.41 4.73 -19.63
C GLY A 445 -16.41 3.24 -19.29
N GLU A 446 -15.26 2.57 -19.39
CA GLU A 446 -15.09 1.15 -19.02
C GLU A 446 -14.95 0.91 -17.50
N ARG A 447 -15.01 1.99 -16.70
CA ARG A 447 -14.87 1.95 -15.25
C ARG A 447 -16.16 2.34 -14.57
N VAL A 448 -16.29 1.90 -13.32
CA VAL A 448 -17.45 2.19 -12.48
C VAL A 448 -16.99 2.74 -11.14
N ALA A 449 -17.69 3.79 -10.71
CA ALA A 449 -17.62 4.31 -9.36
C ALA A 449 -18.92 4.02 -8.61
N LEU A 450 -18.83 3.42 -7.42
CA LEU A 450 -19.91 3.45 -6.44
C LEU A 450 -19.73 4.70 -5.59
N LEU A 451 -20.52 5.73 -5.87
CA LEU A 451 -20.49 7.00 -5.17
C LEU A 451 -21.51 6.99 -4.03
N ARG A 452 -21.09 7.45 -2.86
CA ARG A 452 -21.95 7.61 -1.70
C ARG A 452 -21.73 8.99 -1.08
N PRO A 453 -22.78 9.82 -0.92
CA PRO A 453 -22.70 10.97 -0.05
C PRO A 453 -22.51 10.49 1.39
N GLY A 454 -21.44 10.95 2.02
CA GLY A 454 -21.16 10.77 3.44
C GLY A 454 -21.60 11.98 4.25
N LEU A 455 -21.45 11.87 5.56
CA LEU A 455 -21.62 12.99 6.49
C LEU A 455 -20.44 13.96 6.33
N VAL A 456 -20.61 15.23 6.72
CA VAL A 456 -19.53 16.25 6.69
C VAL A 456 -19.09 16.67 5.30
N GLN A 457 -20.07 16.88 4.40
CA GLN A 457 -19.83 17.30 3.00
C GLN A 457 -18.75 16.43 2.33
N ARG A 458 -18.79 15.15 2.68
CA ARG A 458 -17.82 14.17 2.26
C ARG A 458 -18.47 13.26 1.25
N TYR A 459 -17.74 12.88 0.22
CA TYR A 459 -18.09 11.79 -0.65
C TYR A 459 -17.13 10.65 -0.42
N GLU A 460 -17.67 9.44 -0.38
CA GLU A 460 -16.88 8.23 -0.51
C GLU A 460 -17.17 7.60 -1.85
N ALA A 461 -16.13 7.19 -2.57
CA ALA A 461 -16.28 6.44 -3.80
C ALA A 461 -15.46 5.15 -3.77
N PHE A 462 -16.02 4.06 -4.31
CA PHE A 462 -15.28 2.84 -4.59
C PHE A 462 -15.13 2.72 -6.11
N PHE A 463 -13.90 2.65 -6.58
CA PHE A 463 -13.56 2.74 -8.00
C PHE A 463 -12.99 1.41 -8.49
N GLY A 464 -13.57 0.88 -9.55
CA GLY A 464 -13.25 -0.44 -10.09
C GLY A 464 -13.65 -0.61 -11.55
N ASP A 465 -13.58 -1.85 -12.01
CA ASP A 465 -14.01 -2.21 -13.37
C ASP A 465 -15.55 -2.19 -13.51
N ALA A 466 -16.02 -2.26 -14.76
CA ALA A 466 -17.45 -2.30 -15.07
C ALA A 466 -18.19 -3.49 -14.43
N THR A 467 -17.50 -4.58 -14.06
CA THR A 467 -18.14 -5.74 -13.43
C THR A 467 -18.54 -5.45 -11.98
N GLY A 468 -17.81 -4.56 -11.30
CA GLY A 468 -18.07 -4.20 -9.90
C GLY A 468 -17.74 -5.30 -8.90
N GLU A 469 -17.09 -6.39 -9.32
CA GLU A 469 -16.71 -7.51 -8.46
C GLU A 469 -15.48 -7.20 -7.60
N ARG A 470 -14.59 -6.32 -8.09
CA ARG A 470 -13.39 -5.85 -7.36
C ARG A 470 -13.14 -4.37 -7.59
N TYR A 471 -12.95 -3.65 -6.49
CA TYR A 471 -12.55 -2.24 -6.53
C TYR A 471 -11.04 -2.12 -6.38
N SER A 472 -10.42 -1.35 -7.26
CA SER A 472 -8.99 -1.04 -7.23
C SER A 472 -8.67 0.07 -6.22
N ALA A 473 -9.61 0.99 -5.98
CA ALA A 473 -9.40 2.12 -5.09
C ALA A 473 -10.62 2.51 -4.26
N ARG A 474 -10.35 3.11 -3.09
CA ARG A 474 -11.31 3.81 -2.24
C ARG A 474 -10.92 5.28 -2.22
N ILE A 475 -11.89 6.15 -2.47
CA ILE A 475 -11.70 7.59 -2.51
C ILE A 475 -12.52 8.21 -1.39
N SER A 476 -11.95 9.22 -0.77
CA SER A 476 -12.58 10.07 0.23
C SER A 476 -12.35 11.52 -0.15
N ALA A 477 -13.40 12.23 -0.52
CA ALA A 477 -13.34 13.63 -0.94
C ALA A 477 -14.14 14.49 0.02
N GLN A 478 -13.57 15.58 0.52
CA GLN A 478 -14.22 16.55 1.40
C GLN A 478 -14.14 17.94 0.76
N GLY A 479 -15.26 18.67 0.77
CA GLY A 479 -15.34 20.02 0.19
C GLY A 479 -15.43 20.05 -1.34
N PHE A 480 -15.76 18.91 -1.97
CA PHE A 480 -16.00 18.78 -3.41
C PHE A 480 -17.51 18.71 -3.67
N SER A 481 -17.97 19.38 -4.72
CA SER A 481 -19.28 19.11 -5.30
C SER A 481 -19.32 17.75 -5.99
N ARG A 482 -20.53 17.21 -6.22
CA ARG A 482 -20.69 15.96 -6.97
C ARG A 482 -20.05 16.04 -8.36
N SER A 483 -20.24 17.13 -9.11
CA SER A 483 -19.67 17.30 -10.45
C SER A 483 -18.14 17.33 -10.43
N GLU A 484 -17.54 18.13 -9.54
CA GLU A 484 -16.07 18.20 -9.42
C GLU A 484 -15.46 16.84 -9.08
N LEU A 485 -16.09 16.07 -8.20
CA LEU A 485 -15.61 14.73 -7.88
C LEU A 485 -15.73 13.78 -9.07
N LEU A 486 -16.82 13.82 -9.84
CA LEU A 486 -16.97 12.99 -11.02
C LEU A 486 -15.91 13.32 -12.09
N ASP A 487 -15.57 14.59 -12.27
CA ASP A 487 -14.52 15.01 -13.18
C ASP A 487 -13.14 14.48 -12.73
N VAL A 488 -12.85 14.52 -11.43
CA VAL A 488 -11.63 13.91 -10.86
C VAL A 488 -11.63 12.40 -11.06
N LEU A 489 -12.74 11.71 -10.79
CA LEU A 489 -12.84 10.25 -10.95
C LEU A 489 -12.72 9.81 -12.42
N ALA A 490 -13.18 10.63 -13.36
CA ALA A 490 -13.07 10.35 -14.80
C ALA A 490 -11.61 10.34 -15.30
N THR A 491 -10.70 11.04 -14.62
CA THR A 491 -9.28 11.13 -14.97
C THR A 491 -8.37 10.25 -14.09
N LEU A 492 -8.96 9.46 -13.20
CA LEU A 492 -8.21 8.65 -12.24
C LEU A 492 -7.55 7.47 -12.94
N GLU A 493 -6.21 7.45 -12.99
CA GLU A 493 -5.44 6.40 -13.67
C GLU A 493 -4.25 5.93 -12.83
N PRO A 494 -3.66 4.75 -13.14
CA PRO A 494 -2.36 4.38 -12.58
C PRO A 494 -1.34 5.49 -12.83
N ILE A 495 -0.60 5.89 -11.79
CA ILE A 495 0.38 6.97 -11.89
C ILE A 495 1.38 6.64 -13.00
N SER A 496 1.41 7.52 -14.00
CA SER A 496 2.26 7.42 -15.19
C SER A 496 3.46 8.37 -15.09
N ILE A 497 4.38 8.29 -16.05
CA ILE A 497 5.47 9.27 -16.21
C ILE A 497 4.92 10.68 -16.39
N GLU A 498 3.80 10.84 -17.10
CA GLU A 498 3.18 12.15 -17.31
C GLU A 498 2.54 12.68 -16.01
N THR A 499 1.93 11.81 -15.21
CA THR A 499 1.44 12.17 -13.87
C THR A 499 2.58 12.66 -12.98
N VAL A 500 3.72 11.96 -12.98
CA VAL A 500 4.93 12.36 -12.24
C VAL A 500 5.41 13.73 -12.73
N ARG A 501 5.52 13.91 -14.05
CA ARG A 501 5.95 15.18 -14.67
C ARG A 501 5.09 16.37 -14.25
N ARG A 502 3.78 16.18 -14.19
CA ARG A 502 2.82 17.24 -13.87
C ARG A 502 2.74 17.57 -12.39
N GLN A 503 2.92 16.57 -11.53
CA GLN A 503 2.53 16.70 -10.12
C GLN A 503 3.65 16.52 -9.11
N GLU A 504 4.84 16.02 -9.45
CA GLU A 504 5.91 15.77 -8.48
C GLU A 504 6.23 17.00 -7.60
N SER A 505 6.16 18.21 -8.18
CA SER A 505 6.41 19.46 -7.46
C SER A 505 5.41 19.75 -6.33
N LEU A 506 4.20 19.19 -6.39
CA LEU A 506 3.16 19.31 -5.37
C LEU A 506 3.40 18.36 -4.18
N PHE A 507 4.15 17.27 -4.37
CA PHE A 507 4.31 16.24 -3.35
C PHE A 507 5.32 16.65 -2.26
N LEU A 508 4.97 16.39 -1.00
CA LEU A 508 5.79 16.69 0.18
C LEU A 508 6.96 15.70 0.39
N GLY A 509 7.07 14.65 -0.43
CA GLY A 509 8.12 13.64 -0.31
C GLY A 509 9.54 14.16 -0.58
N PRO A 510 10.56 13.31 -0.40
CA PRO A 510 11.94 13.65 -0.74
C PRO A 510 12.03 14.20 -2.16
N ARG A 511 12.59 15.41 -2.30
CA ARG A 511 12.74 16.05 -3.60
C ARG A 511 14.04 15.61 -4.28
N PRO A 512 14.07 15.55 -5.62
CA PRO A 512 15.32 15.35 -6.35
C PRO A 512 16.29 16.49 -6.03
N ALA A 513 17.56 16.13 -5.80
CA ALA A 513 18.61 17.10 -5.46
C ALA A 513 18.92 18.06 -6.62
N ASP A 514 18.77 17.60 -7.86
CA ASP A 514 18.97 18.37 -9.09
C ASP A 514 17.72 18.21 -9.99
N PRO A 515 16.87 19.25 -10.12
CA PRO A 515 15.68 19.21 -10.97
C PRO A 515 16.00 18.92 -12.44
N ALA A 516 17.14 19.41 -12.96
CA ALA A 516 17.51 19.18 -14.36
C ALA A 516 17.90 17.72 -14.59
N ALA A 517 18.54 17.07 -13.61
CA ALA A 517 18.81 15.64 -13.65
C ALA A 517 17.51 14.82 -13.61
N PHE A 518 16.56 15.22 -12.75
CA PHE A 518 15.25 14.60 -12.65
C PHE A 518 14.48 14.65 -13.99
N ASP A 519 14.36 15.84 -14.59
CA ASP A 519 13.66 16.01 -15.88
C ASP A 519 14.34 15.22 -17.01
N THR A 520 15.67 15.17 -17.01
CA THR A 520 16.44 14.41 -18.01
C THR A 520 16.17 12.91 -17.89
N LEU A 521 16.19 12.36 -16.67
CA LEU A 521 15.90 10.95 -16.41
C LEU A 521 14.43 10.60 -16.68
N LEU A 522 13.51 11.50 -16.35
CA LEU A 522 12.07 11.32 -16.63
C LEU A 522 11.79 11.35 -18.15
N GLY A 523 12.52 12.17 -18.90
CA GLY A 523 12.54 12.16 -20.37
C GLY A 523 13.06 10.83 -20.93
N ALA A 524 14.19 10.35 -20.42
CA ALA A 524 14.79 9.08 -20.85
C ALA A 524 13.89 7.85 -20.60
N LEU A 525 13.01 7.92 -19.59
CA LEU A 525 12.02 6.88 -19.28
C LEU A 525 10.74 6.97 -20.14
N ALA A 526 10.47 8.12 -20.75
CA ALA A 526 9.25 8.33 -21.51
C ALA A 526 9.27 7.45 -22.77
N GLU A 527 8.21 6.65 -22.96
CA GLU A 527 8.07 5.86 -24.17
C GLU A 527 7.79 6.81 -25.35
N ALA A 528 8.60 6.73 -26.40
CA ALA A 528 8.33 7.52 -27.59
C ALA A 528 7.02 7.04 -28.26
N PRO A 529 6.24 7.93 -28.89
CA PRO A 529 4.95 7.57 -29.50
C PRO A 529 5.10 6.43 -30.50
N LEU A 530 4.14 5.51 -30.53
CA LEU A 530 4.12 4.39 -31.47
C LEU A 530 2.84 4.47 -32.33
N PRO A 531 2.93 5.05 -33.54
CA PRO A 531 1.79 5.15 -34.45
C PRO A 531 1.17 3.79 -34.79
N GLU A 532 -0.14 3.77 -35.05
CA GLU A 532 -0.85 2.56 -35.48
C GLU A 532 -0.23 1.99 -36.77
N GLY A 533 -0.07 0.67 -36.84
CA GLY A 533 0.56 -0.01 -37.97
C GLY A 533 2.09 0.11 -38.06
N SER A 534 2.73 0.81 -37.11
CA SER A 534 4.19 0.87 -37.01
C SER A 534 4.75 -0.10 -35.96
N VAL A 535 6.01 -0.47 -36.16
CA VAL A 535 6.82 -1.26 -35.22
C VAL A 535 8.09 -0.49 -34.93
N ARG A 536 8.37 -0.22 -33.66
CA ARG A 536 9.66 0.33 -33.24
C ARG A 536 10.67 -0.79 -33.18
N HIS A 537 11.81 -0.60 -33.83
CA HIS A 537 12.94 -1.50 -33.82
C HIS A 537 14.14 -0.78 -33.20
N THR A 538 14.66 -1.34 -32.12
CA THR A 538 15.80 -0.79 -31.39
C THR A 538 16.91 -1.83 -31.34
N VAL A 539 18.13 -1.43 -31.70
CA VAL A 539 19.34 -2.26 -31.60
C VAL A 539 20.25 -1.66 -30.54
N THR A 540 20.54 -2.45 -29.51
CA THR A 540 21.36 -2.04 -28.37
C THR A 540 22.59 -2.93 -28.27
N ARG A 541 23.78 -2.34 -28.15
CA ARG A 541 24.98 -3.07 -27.74
C ARG A 541 25.00 -3.18 -26.23
N VAL A 542 25.05 -4.41 -25.72
CA VAL A 542 25.09 -4.72 -24.30
C VAL A 542 26.47 -5.26 -23.96
N PHE A 543 27.17 -4.60 -23.05
CA PHE A 543 28.41 -5.08 -22.45
C PHE A 543 28.15 -5.53 -21.02
N THR A 544 28.70 -6.67 -20.63
CA THR A 544 28.70 -7.18 -19.26
C THR A 544 30.10 -7.71 -18.96
N ARG A 545 30.73 -7.14 -17.93
CA ARG A 545 32.08 -7.52 -17.48
C ARG A 545 32.11 -8.96 -17.00
N GLN A 546 33.06 -9.73 -17.50
CA GLN A 546 33.26 -11.13 -17.12
C GLN A 546 34.55 -11.33 -16.34
N LEU A 547 34.59 -12.38 -15.52
CA LEU A 547 35.84 -12.89 -14.97
C LEU A 547 36.59 -13.59 -16.09
N ALA A 548 37.79 -13.11 -16.41
CA ALA A 548 38.70 -13.78 -17.32
C ALA A 548 39.24 -15.08 -16.68
N ALA A 549 38.48 -16.16 -16.81
CA ALA A 549 38.86 -17.49 -16.37
C ALA A 549 38.57 -18.50 -17.48
N ASP A 550 39.55 -19.37 -17.76
CA ASP A 550 39.36 -20.47 -18.71
C ASP A 550 38.30 -21.45 -18.22
N ASP A 551 37.53 -22.01 -19.15
CA ASP A 551 36.64 -23.11 -18.84
C ASP A 551 37.46 -24.36 -18.49
N ARG A 552 37.40 -24.76 -17.22
CA ARG A 552 38.18 -25.88 -16.69
C ARG A 552 37.48 -27.23 -16.87
N LEU A 553 36.21 -27.22 -17.26
CA LEU A 553 35.42 -28.42 -17.47
C LEU A 553 35.40 -28.73 -18.97
N ALA A 554 35.60 -29.98 -19.34
CA ALA A 554 35.68 -30.42 -20.74
C ALA A 554 34.47 -31.24 -21.19
N ASP A 555 33.57 -31.59 -20.26
CA ASP A 555 32.38 -32.38 -20.56
C ASP A 555 31.34 -31.56 -21.35
N PRO A 556 30.45 -32.19 -22.15
CA PRO A 556 29.41 -31.46 -22.88
C PRO A 556 28.16 -31.16 -22.03
N TYR A 557 28.18 -31.52 -20.74
CA TYR A 557 27.03 -31.49 -19.83
C TYR A 557 27.15 -30.42 -18.75
N HIS A 558 28.20 -29.61 -18.73
CA HIS A 558 28.28 -28.39 -17.91
C HIS A 558 27.88 -27.16 -18.73
N LEU A 559 27.46 -26.12 -18.01
CA LEU A 559 27.29 -24.79 -18.59
C LEU A 559 28.67 -24.10 -18.59
N PRO A 560 29.19 -23.66 -19.75
CA PRO A 560 30.44 -22.90 -19.78
C PRO A 560 30.33 -21.62 -18.92
N PRO A 561 31.46 -21.03 -18.48
CA PRO A 561 31.45 -19.72 -17.83
C PRO A 561 30.59 -18.72 -18.62
N TYR A 562 29.70 -18.00 -17.92
CA TYR A 562 28.74 -17.06 -18.52
C TYR A 562 27.81 -17.68 -19.57
N GLY A 563 27.63 -19.00 -19.59
CA GLY A 563 26.86 -19.73 -20.62
C GLY A 563 27.48 -19.63 -22.00
N GLY A 564 28.78 -19.37 -22.10
CA GLY A 564 29.47 -19.13 -23.36
C GLY A 564 29.10 -17.80 -24.03
N ARG A 565 28.45 -16.88 -23.31
CA ARG A 565 28.14 -15.53 -23.80
C ARG A 565 29.44 -14.73 -23.88
N PRO A 566 29.73 -14.02 -24.98
CA PRO A 566 30.80 -13.03 -24.99
C PRO A 566 30.45 -11.85 -24.06
N GLU A 567 31.45 -11.06 -23.67
CA GLU A 567 31.22 -9.83 -22.88
C GLU A 567 30.30 -8.84 -23.60
N THR A 568 30.28 -8.85 -24.94
CA THR A 568 29.47 -7.94 -25.75
C THR A 568 28.46 -8.70 -26.59
N LEU A 569 27.19 -8.31 -26.47
CA LEU A 569 26.06 -8.82 -27.25
C LEU A 569 25.36 -7.67 -27.98
N LEU A 570 24.66 -8.00 -29.07
CA LEU A 570 23.66 -7.14 -29.69
C LEU A 570 22.27 -7.61 -29.26
N ALA A 571 21.48 -6.71 -28.71
CA ALA A 571 20.08 -6.93 -28.35
C ALA A 571 19.19 -6.17 -29.34
N GLU A 572 18.40 -6.91 -30.10
CA GLU A 572 17.38 -6.36 -30.98
C GLU A 572 16.03 -6.45 -30.24
N SER A 573 15.30 -5.34 -30.18
CA SER A 573 13.99 -5.25 -29.56
C SER A 573 12.98 -4.70 -30.57
N TRP A 574 11.86 -5.38 -30.71
CA TRP A 574 10.74 -4.95 -31.56
C TRP A 574 9.52 -4.72 -30.69
N THR A 575 8.91 -3.56 -30.82
CA THR A 575 7.73 -3.17 -30.05
C THR A 575 6.64 -2.70 -30.99
N ARG A 576 5.42 -3.23 -30.82
CA ARG A 576 4.23 -2.79 -31.57
C ARG A 576 3.01 -2.64 -30.67
N ALA A 577 2.06 -1.82 -31.11
CA ALA A 577 0.73 -1.77 -30.51
C ALA A 577 -0.02 -3.07 -30.83
N ALA A 578 -0.74 -3.58 -29.84
CA ALA A 578 -1.65 -4.70 -29.96
C ALA A 578 -3.10 -4.23 -29.73
N ALA A 579 -4.07 -5.15 -29.83
CA ALA A 579 -5.46 -4.85 -29.54
C ALA A 579 -5.64 -4.30 -28.11
N GLU A 580 -6.68 -3.48 -27.91
CA GLU A 580 -7.06 -2.93 -26.59
C GLU A 580 -5.98 -2.05 -25.93
N GLY A 581 -5.07 -1.47 -26.73
CA GLY A 581 -4.01 -0.58 -26.23
C GLY A 581 -2.86 -1.28 -25.52
N ALA A 582 -2.80 -2.62 -25.56
CA ALA A 582 -1.66 -3.38 -25.06
C ALA A 582 -0.43 -3.25 -25.98
N LEU A 583 0.75 -3.55 -25.46
CA LEU A 583 1.99 -3.62 -26.25
C LEU A 583 2.42 -5.08 -26.44
N GLU A 584 2.90 -5.40 -27.64
CA GLU A 584 3.66 -6.62 -27.92
C GLU A 584 5.13 -6.26 -28.07
N ARG A 585 6.00 -7.02 -27.38
CA ARG A 585 7.45 -6.86 -27.44
C ARG A 585 8.12 -8.20 -27.72
N ALA A 586 9.07 -8.19 -28.66
CA ALA A 586 9.97 -9.31 -28.92
C ALA A 586 11.41 -8.85 -28.70
N ILE A 587 12.25 -9.73 -28.18
CA ILE A 587 13.67 -9.46 -27.94
C ILE A 587 14.50 -10.64 -28.45
N VAL A 588 15.62 -10.36 -29.11
CA VAL A 588 16.62 -11.36 -29.50
C VAL A 588 17.99 -10.83 -29.13
N ARG A 589 18.82 -11.65 -28.46
CA ARG A 589 20.23 -11.30 -28.15
C ARG A 589 21.18 -12.21 -28.91
N ARG A 590 22.15 -11.60 -29.60
CA ARG A 590 23.12 -12.29 -30.45
C ARG A 590 24.56 -11.88 -30.15
N GLY A 591 25.48 -12.83 -30.34
CA GLY A 591 26.92 -12.56 -30.42
C GLY A 591 27.30 -11.90 -31.75
N ALA A 592 28.56 -11.44 -31.85
CA ALA A 592 29.11 -10.88 -33.09
C ALA A 592 29.16 -11.90 -34.25
N ASP A 593 29.17 -13.19 -33.92
CA ASP A 593 29.09 -14.33 -34.83
C ASP A 593 27.63 -14.70 -35.22
N SER A 594 26.65 -13.89 -34.82
CA SER A 594 25.21 -14.11 -35.00
C SER A 594 24.60 -15.27 -34.19
N THR A 595 25.38 -15.90 -33.30
CA THR A 595 24.87 -16.93 -32.37
C THR A 595 23.81 -16.33 -31.46
N VAL A 596 22.63 -16.96 -31.40
CA VAL A 596 21.51 -16.52 -30.56
C VAL A 596 21.68 -17.06 -29.14
N TYR A 597 21.69 -16.17 -28.16
CA TYR A 597 21.80 -16.52 -26.74
C TYR A 597 20.48 -16.42 -26.00
N ASP A 598 19.65 -15.43 -26.33
CA ASP A 598 18.34 -15.24 -25.72
C ASP A 598 17.29 -14.90 -26.77
N ARG A 599 16.05 -15.36 -26.53
CA ARG A 599 14.86 -14.83 -27.20
C ARG A 599 13.78 -14.58 -26.16
N ALA A 600 12.95 -13.58 -26.35
CA ALA A 600 11.80 -13.37 -25.49
C ALA A 600 10.62 -12.79 -26.25
N TYR A 601 9.42 -13.08 -25.77
CA TYR A 601 8.17 -12.54 -26.26
C TYR A 601 7.31 -12.14 -25.07
N PHE A 602 6.69 -10.96 -25.17
CA PHE A 602 5.78 -10.41 -24.18
C PHE A 602 4.58 -9.82 -24.90
N GLY A 603 3.37 -10.29 -24.58
CA GLY A 603 2.17 -9.77 -25.17
C GLY A 603 0.89 -10.30 -24.53
N PRO A 604 -0.29 -9.87 -25.02
CA PRO A 604 -1.57 -10.27 -24.46
C PRO A 604 -1.86 -11.78 -24.60
N ARG A 605 -1.21 -12.45 -25.57
CA ARG A 605 -1.36 -13.89 -25.82
C ARG A 605 -0.45 -14.78 -24.96
N GLY A 606 0.36 -14.19 -24.09
CA GLY A 606 1.31 -14.89 -23.23
C GLY A 606 2.68 -14.22 -23.20
N ALA A 607 3.55 -14.71 -22.32
CA ALA A 607 4.92 -14.24 -22.23
C ALA A 607 5.87 -15.41 -21.98
N TRP A 608 7.02 -15.38 -22.64
CA TRP A 608 8.06 -16.40 -22.49
C TRP A 608 9.46 -15.84 -22.74
N GLU A 609 10.45 -16.44 -22.08
CA GLU A 609 11.88 -16.14 -22.22
C GLU A 609 12.63 -17.45 -22.52
N TYR A 610 13.39 -17.51 -23.60
CA TYR A 610 14.21 -18.64 -24.01
C TYR A 610 15.69 -18.33 -23.78
N ASP A 611 16.36 -19.18 -22.99
CA ASP A 611 17.80 -19.18 -22.72
C ASP A 611 18.44 -20.30 -23.56
N ALA A 612 19.09 -19.93 -24.67
CA ALA A 612 19.64 -20.89 -25.62
C ALA A 612 20.80 -21.73 -25.03
N PRO A 613 21.78 -21.15 -24.30
CA PRO A 613 22.81 -21.93 -23.60
C PRO A 613 22.28 -23.05 -22.71
N ARG A 614 21.15 -22.80 -22.04
CA ARG A 614 20.51 -23.80 -21.18
C ARG A 614 19.52 -24.70 -21.91
N GLY A 615 19.04 -24.31 -23.10
CA GLY A 615 17.91 -24.97 -23.73
C GLY A 615 16.67 -24.93 -22.84
N GLU A 616 16.38 -23.77 -22.23
CA GLU A 616 15.26 -23.60 -21.30
C GLU A 616 14.34 -22.46 -21.75
N VAL A 617 13.03 -22.70 -21.71
CA VAL A 617 11.98 -21.68 -21.84
C VAL A 617 11.34 -21.43 -20.48
N VAL A 618 11.25 -20.16 -20.09
CA VAL A 618 10.52 -19.70 -18.92
C VAL A 618 9.22 -19.04 -19.38
N LEU A 619 8.09 -19.67 -19.09
CA LEU A 619 6.75 -19.10 -19.24
C LEU A 619 6.45 -18.15 -18.07
N ARG A 620 5.89 -16.99 -18.41
CA ARG A 620 5.55 -15.92 -17.47
C ARG A 620 4.05 -15.67 -17.42
N GLY A 621 3.56 -15.39 -16.21
CA GLY A 621 2.20 -14.94 -15.97
C GLY A 621 2.00 -13.44 -16.21
N ASP A 622 3.09 -12.66 -16.32
CA ASP A 622 3.07 -11.23 -16.62
C ASP A 622 3.43 -10.94 -18.08
N ALA A 623 2.66 -10.04 -18.72
CA ALA A 623 2.88 -9.61 -20.10
C ALA A 623 3.92 -8.47 -20.22
N GLN A 624 4.68 -8.17 -19.16
CA GLN A 624 5.69 -7.11 -19.16
C GLN A 624 7.09 -7.68 -18.93
N ALA A 625 8.02 -7.28 -19.79
CA ALA A 625 9.43 -7.61 -19.63
C ALA A 625 10.03 -6.79 -18.49
N PRO A 626 10.82 -7.39 -17.58
CA PRO A 626 11.66 -6.62 -16.70
C PRO A 626 12.80 -6.01 -17.53
N ASP A 627 12.71 -4.70 -17.76
CA ASP A 627 13.71 -3.91 -18.46
C ASP A 627 14.69 -3.36 -17.41
N TRP A 628 15.91 -3.91 -17.39
CA TRP A 628 16.89 -3.57 -16.36
C TRP A 628 17.36 -2.12 -16.50
N GLU A 629 17.49 -1.64 -17.74
CA GLU A 629 17.80 -0.26 -18.07
C GLU A 629 16.73 0.68 -17.51
N ARG A 630 15.45 0.37 -17.73
CA ARG A 630 14.33 1.15 -17.17
C ARG A 630 14.33 1.15 -15.65
N LEU A 631 14.60 0.00 -15.01
CA LEU A 631 14.66 -0.11 -13.55
C LEU A 631 15.82 0.72 -12.98
N LEU A 632 17.00 0.71 -13.63
CA LEU A 632 18.14 1.53 -13.24
C LEU A 632 17.86 3.02 -13.35
N LEU A 633 17.30 3.48 -14.49
CA LEU A 633 16.89 4.88 -14.67
C LEU A 633 15.87 5.32 -13.60
N THR A 634 14.90 4.46 -13.32
CA THR A 634 13.89 4.75 -12.28
C THR A 634 14.53 4.80 -10.89
N ARG A 635 15.55 3.99 -10.62
CA ARG A 635 16.32 4.07 -9.37
C ARG A 635 17.18 5.31 -9.27
N MET A 636 17.78 5.76 -10.37
CA MET A 636 18.49 7.04 -10.41
C MET A 636 17.57 8.22 -10.04
N LEU A 637 16.29 8.16 -10.41
CA LEU A 637 15.30 9.18 -10.02
C LEU A 637 15.03 9.22 -8.51
N VAL A 638 14.99 8.07 -7.84
CA VAL A 638 14.46 7.97 -6.46
C VAL A 638 15.52 7.84 -5.38
N CYS A 639 16.72 7.37 -5.72
CA CYS A 639 17.80 7.15 -4.76
C CYS A 639 18.51 8.45 -4.35
N GLY A 640 18.17 9.58 -4.99
CA GLY A 640 18.75 10.89 -4.72
C GLY A 640 20.20 11.02 -5.20
N GLY A 641 20.72 12.25 -5.23
CA GLY A 641 22.13 12.50 -5.58
C GLY A 641 22.50 12.39 -7.06
N ALA A 642 21.55 12.09 -7.95
CA ALA A 642 21.73 12.21 -9.39
C ALA A 642 22.00 13.68 -9.77
N ARG A 643 22.95 13.92 -10.66
CA ARG A 643 23.34 15.26 -11.12
C ARG A 643 23.65 15.27 -12.60
N VAL A 644 23.38 16.38 -13.27
CA VAL A 644 23.79 16.57 -14.67
C VAL A 644 25.32 16.65 -14.76
N VAL A 645 25.90 15.90 -15.68
CA VAL A 645 27.34 15.86 -15.99
C VAL A 645 27.56 15.94 -17.50
N GLN A 646 28.79 16.25 -17.90
CA GLN A 646 29.25 16.16 -19.28
C GLN A 646 30.19 14.97 -19.40
N GLN A 647 29.91 14.07 -20.34
CA GLN A 647 30.72 12.87 -20.50
C GLN A 647 30.85 12.47 -21.96
N GLY A 648 32.09 12.44 -22.46
CA GLY A 648 32.34 12.16 -23.88
C GLY A 648 31.73 13.18 -24.84
N GLY A 649 31.43 14.39 -24.37
CA GLY A 649 30.72 15.43 -25.13
C GLY A 649 29.19 15.33 -25.08
N ASP A 650 28.64 14.27 -24.49
CA ASP A 650 27.20 14.11 -24.30
C ASP A 650 26.74 14.74 -22.98
N ARG A 651 25.53 15.30 -22.99
CA ARG A 651 24.79 15.63 -21.77
C ARG A 651 24.35 14.32 -21.11
N ALA A 652 24.76 14.11 -19.87
CA ALA A 652 24.45 12.90 -19.13
C ALA A 652 23.99 13.22 -17.70
N VAL A 653 23.43 12.22 -17.04
CA VAL A 653 23.11 12.24 -15.61
C VAL A 653 23.91 11.14 -14.95
N ALA A 654 24.58 11.46 -13.85
CA ALA A 654 25.36 10.48 -13.09
C ALA A 654 24.92 10.44 -11.62
N LEU A 655 24.92 9.25 -11.04
CA LEU A 655 24.73 8.98 -9.62
C LEU A 655 25.84 8.03 -9.16
N THR A 656 26.56 8.42 -8.11
CA THR A 656 27.64 7.62 -7.52
C THR A 656 27.24 7.16 -6.12
N GLU A 657 27.47 5.89 -5.82
CA GLU A 657 27.18 5.26 -4.53
C GLU A 657 28.44 4.61 -3.97
N GLU A 658 28.76 4.94 -2.71
CA GLU A 658 29.82 4.32 -1.92
C GLU A 658 29.26 3.17 -1.08
N GLY A 659 30.10 2.20 -0.68
CA GLY A 659 29.68 1.13 0.24
C GLY A 659 28.59 0.19 -0.30
N TRP A 660 28.35 0.20 -1.61
CA TRP A 660 27.30 -0.56 -2.32
C TRP A 660 27.26 -2.07 -2.00
N HIS A 661 28.41 -2.65 -1.64
CA HIS A 661 28.56 -4.07 -1.31
C HIS A 661 27.89 -4.47 0.02
N GLN A 662 27.53 -3.51 0.88
CA GLN A 662 26.81 -3.75 2.15
C GLN A 662 25.31 -3.51 2.00
N ALA A 663 24.96 -2.37 1.41
CA ALA A 663 23.61 -1.98 1.08
C ALA A 663 23.68 -1.00 -0.09
N SER A 664 22.72 -1.09 -1.00
CA SER A 664 22.66 -0.20 -2.16
C SER A 664 21.21 0.14 -2.47
N CYS A 665 20.91 1.42 -2.68
CA CYS A 665 19.62 1.86 -3.19
C CYS A 665 19.55 1.67 -4.71
N LEU A 666 20.63 2.04 -5.41
CA LEU A 666 20.72 2.06 -6.87
C LEU A 666 20.85 0.64 -7.45
N LEU A 667 21.71 -0.17 -6.85
CA LEU A 667 22.14 -1.50 -7.29
C LEU A 667 22.01 -2.59 -6.19
N PRO A 668 20.88 -2.74 -5.47
CA PRO A 668 20.72 -3.80 -4.45
C PRO A 668 20.91 -5.22 -4.98
N ARG A 669 20.77 -5.45 -6.29
CA ARG A 669 21.11 -6.75 -6.90
C ARG A 669 22.62 -7.04 -6.81
N TYR A 670 23.46 -6.02 -6.96
CA TYR A 670 24.91 -6.16 -6.90
C TYR A 670 25.39 -6.51 -5.50
N THR A 671 24.76 -5.99 -4.45
CA THR A 671 25.04 -6.38 -3.06
C THR A 671 24.91 -7.90 -2.88
N GLY A 672 23.83 -8.48 -3.41
CA GLY A 672 23.63 -9.94 -3.38
C GLY A 672 24.63 -10.71 -4.25
N MET A 673 24.89 -10.23 -5.47
CA MET A 673 25.86 -10.85 -6.40
C MET A 673 27.28 -10.85 -5.82
N TYR A 674 27.68 -9.75 -5.18
CA TYR A 674 28.96 -9.63 -4.50
C TYR A 674 29.10 -10.66 -3.37
N GLY A 675 28.07 -10.80 -2.53
CA GLY A 675 28.03 -11.80 -1.47
C GLY A 675 28.19 -13.22 -2.01
N TYR A 676 27.50 -13.54 -3.12
CA TYR A 676 27.63 -14.83 -3.80
C TYR A 676 29.04 -15.08 -4.32
N GLN A 677 29.65 -14.11 -5.02
CA GLN A 677 30.99 -14.24 -5.60
C GLN A 677 32.10 -14.36 -4.55
N HIS A 678 31.91 -13.82 -3.34
CA HIS A 678 32.89 -13.88 -2.26
C HIS A 678 32.77 -15.10 -1.35
N SER A 679 31.54 -15.51 -1.02
CA SER A 679 31.29 -16.51 0.03
C SER A 679 30.83 -17.86 -0.52
N GLY A 680 30.48 -17.94 -1.81
CA GLY A 680 29.85 -19.13 -2.39
C GLY A 680 28.45 -19.44 -1.84
N VAL A 681 27.88 -18.57 -1.00
CA VAL A 681 26.57 -18.77 -0.37
C VAL A 681 25.44 -18.34 -1.33
N THR A 682 24.60 -19.30 -1.71
CA THR A 682 23.52 -19.18 -2.71
C THR A 682 22.25 -18.47 -2.21
N TYR A 683 22.19 -18.03 -0.95
CA TYR A 683 20.97 -17.47 -0.36
C TYR A 683 20.95 -15.94 -0.43
N VAL A 684 20.55 -15.41 -1.59
CA VAL A 684 20.13 -14.01 -1.70
C VAL A 684 18.63 -13.97 -1.97
N LEU A 685 17.90 -13.36 -1.04
CA LEU A 685 16.46 -13.13 -1.12
C LEU A 685 16.06 -12.57 -2.49
N GLY A 686 15.34 -13.36 -3.29
CA GLY A 686 14.62 -12.91 -4.48
C GLY A 686 15.37 -12.97 -5.82
N LEU A 687 16.62 -13.44 -5.87
CA LEU A 687 17.31 -13.72 -7.14
C LEU A 687 17.36 -15.24 -7.36
N PRO A 688 16.80 -15.78 -8.45
CA PRO A 688 17.03 -17.17 -8.81
C PRO A 688 18.55 -17.38 -8.99
N GLY A 689 19.14 -18.37 -8.32
CA GLY A 689 20.56 -18.71 -8.45
C GLY A 689 21.03 -18.98 -9.89
N ALA A 690 20.10 -19.14 -10.84
CA ALA A 690 20.36 -19.21 -12.28
C ALA A 690 20.80 -17.87 -12.91
N GLN A 691 20.60 -16.71 -12.28
CA GLN A 691 21.04 -15.43 -12.84
C GLN A 691 22.42 -14.99 -12.36
N ALA A 692 22.95 -15.59 -11.29
CA ALA A 692 24.29 -15.25 -10.78
C ALA A 692 25.43 -15.62 -11.74
N GLU A 693 25.21 -16.61 -12.63
CA GLU A 693 26.19 -17.06 -13.62
C GLU A 693 26.33 -16.11 -14.81
N PHE A 694 25.32 -15.27 -15.06
CA PHE A 694 25.34 -14.25 -16.12
C PHE A 694 25.50 -12.84 -15.54
N ALA A 695 25.64 -12.74 -14.22
CA ALA A 695 25.83 -11.47 -13.53
C ALA A 695 27.23 -10.92 -13.81
N PRO A 696 27.42 -9.59 -13.87
CA PRO A 696 28.75 -9.02 -14.01
C PRO A 696 29.68 -9.47 -12.88
N TYR A 697 30.98 -9.57 -13.16
CA TYR A 697 31.99 -9.83 -12.14
C TYR A 697 32.26 -8.57 -11.32
N LEU A 698 32.14 -8.67 -9.99
CA LEU A 698 32.18 -7.53 -9.06
C LEU A 698 33.14 -7.72 -7.89
N ALA A 699 33.69 -8.93 -7.69
CA ALA A 699 34.36 -9.28 -6.44
C ALA A 699 35.62 -8.44 -6.17
N ASP A 700 36.31 -8.00 -7.21
CA ASP A 700 37.51 -7.16 -7.10
C ASP A 700 37.21 -5.65 -6.99
N LEU A 701 35.93 -5.24 -6.96
CA LEU A 701 35.51 -3.83 -6.99
C LEU A 701 34.97 -3.31 -5.64
N ALA A 702 35.07 -4.09 -4.56
CA ALA A 702 34.47 -3.76 -3.25
C ALA A 702 34.91 -2.40 -2.69
N GLY A 703 36.18 -2.04 -2.94
CA GLY A 703 36.80 -0.81 -2.47
C GLY A 703 36.54 0.41 -3.33
N GLU A 704 35.90 0.24 -4.49
CA GLU A 704 35.60 1.31 -5.42
C GLU A 704 34.13 1.76 -5.31
N PRO A 705 33.84 3.07 -5.44
CA PRO A 705 32.47 3.53 -5.59
C PRO A 705 31.90 3.07 -6.93
N LEU A 706 30.59 2.82 -6.99
CA LEU A 706 29.92 2.55 -8.27
C LEU A 706 29.20 3.80 -8.76
N THR A 707 29.37 4.10 -10.05
CA THR A 707 28.71 5.20 -10.72
C THR A 707 27.83 4.65 -11.84
N VAL A 708 26.55 5.03 -11.82
CA VAL A 708 25.62 4.83 -12.93
C VAL A 708 25.50 6.14 -13.69
N THR A 709 25.71 6.09 -15.01
CA THR A 709 25.61 7.25 -15.89
C THR A 709 24.66 6.95 -17.04
N ALA A 710 23.70 7.85 -17.26
CA ALA A 710 22.75 7.81 -18.37
C ALA A 710 22.96 9.03 -19.28
N ALA A 711 23.34 8.83 -20.52
CA ALA A 711 23.41 9.89 -21.52
C ALA A 711 22.16 9.89 -22.40
N VAL A 712 21.71 11.09 -22.76
CA VAL A 712 20.54 11.29 -23.62
C VAL A 712 20.91 12.00 -24.92
N ASP A 713 20.09 11.79 -25.95
CA ASP A 713 20.15 12.57 -27.19
C ASP A 713 19.49 13.96 -27.04
N ASP A 714 19.48 14.74 -28.12
CA ASP A 714 18.89 16.09 -28.15
C ASP A 714 17.36 16.05 -27.96
N GLU A 715 16.71 14.92 -28.25
CA GLU A 715 15.29 14.67 -27.97
C GLU A 715 15.02 14.18 -26.55
N GLY A 716 16.06 14.00 -25.73
CA GLY A 716 15.97 13.52 -24.35
C GLY A 716 15.77 12.00 -24.21
N ARG A 717 15.98 11.22 -25.28
CA ARG A 717 15.91 9.76 -25.26
C ARG A 717 17.25 9.15 -24.83
N LEU A 718 17.21 7.97 -24.25
CA LEU A 718 18.42 7.26 -23.82
C LEU A 718 19.32 6.92 -25.01
N LYS A 719 20.55 7.44 -25.01
CA LYS A 719 21.60 7.09 -25.98
C LYS A 719 22.46 5.95 -25.45
N TRP A 720 22.87 6.04 -24.20
CA TRP A 720 23.55 4.95 -23.51
C TRP A 720 23.38 5.04 -21.99
N LEU A 721 23.40 3.88 -21.34
CA LEU A 721 23.41 3.71 -19.89
C LEU A 721 24.64 2.89 -19.51
N GLU A 722 25.31 3.26 -18.44
CA GLU A 722 26.52 2.56 -18.01
C GLU A 722 26.63 2.47 -16.49
N VAL A 723 27.04 1.30 -16.00
CA VAL A 723 27.47 1.06 -14.63
C VAL A 723 28.99 0.90 -14.64
N SER A 724 29.70 1.68 -13.83
CA SER A 724 31.17 1.62 -13.74
C SER A 724 31.67 1.74 -12.31
N ALA A 725 32.84 1.17 -12.03
CA ALA A 725 33.58 1.44 -10.81
C ALA A 725 34.48 2.68 -11.01
N GLY A 726 34.46 3.58 -10.04
CA GLY A 726 35.16 4.87 -10.06
C GLY A 726 34.25 6.08 -10.31
N ALA A 727 34.82 7.27 -10.21
CA ALA A 727 34.09 8.54 -10.35
C ALA A 727 33.74 8.89 -11.82
N PRO A 728 32.64 9.64 -12.06
CA PRO A 728 32.25 10.07 -13.41
C PRO A 728 33.34 10.95 -14.04
N GLY A 729 33.73 10.64 -15.29
CA GLY A 729 34.75 11.37 -16.04
C GLY A 729 36.22 11.04 -15.73
N GLY A 730 36.51 10.06 -14.86
CA GLY A 730 37.87 9.69 -14.43
C GLY A 730 38.70 8.95 -15.48
N GLY A 731 40.02 9.19 -15.49
CA GLY A 731 41.03 8.57 -16.36
C GLY A 731 41.28 7.07 -16.12
N GLN A 732 42.54 6.61 -16.28
CA GLN A 732 42.97 5.19 -16.43
C GLN A 732 42.44 4.15 -15.39
N SER A 733 41.79 4.54 -14.29
CA SER A 733 41.26 3.63 -13.25
C SER A 733 39.76 3.32 -13.35
N ARG A 734 39.03 3.85 -14.34
CA ARG A 734 37.59 3.55 -14.53
C ARG A 734 37.38 2.17 -15.13
N VAL A 735 36.60 1.32 -14.47
CA VAL A 735 36.26 -0.04 -14.95
C VAL A 735 34.78 -0.10 -15.29
N VAL A 736 34.45 -0.36 -16.56
CA VAL A 736 33.05 -0.57 -16.99
C VAL A 736 32.59 -1.94 -16.51
N ILE A 737 31.42 -2.00 -15.90
CA ILE A 737 30.81 -3.21 -15.35
C ILE A 737 29.69 -3.68 -16.27
N GLU A 738 28.77 -2.78 -16.62
CA GLU A 738 27.73 -3.03 -17.61
C GLU A 738 27.52 -1.77 -18.45
N ARG A 739 27.18 -1.94 -19.73
CA ARG A 739 26.84 -0.82 -20.62
C ARG A 739 25.76 -1.23 -21.61
N TRP A 740 24.78 -0.35 -21.80
CA TRP A 740 23.75 -0.45 -22.84
C TRP A 740 23.91 0.76 -23.75
N GLU A 741 24.23 0.56 -25.02
CA GLU A 741 24.43 1.62 -25.99
C GLU A 741 23.48 1.43 -27.15
N VAL A 742 22.56 2.38 -27.35
CA VAL A 742 21.60 2.37 -28.45
C VAL A 742 22.36 2.69 -29.74
N LEU A 743 22.42 1.72 -30.65
CA LEU A 743 23.06 1.87 -31.95
C LEU A 743 22.08 2.38 -33.01
N SER A 744 20.81 1.97 -32.91
CA SER A 744 19.72 2.44 -33.77
C SER A 744 18.38 2.36 -33.05
N ASP A 745 17.51 3.35 -33.31
CA ASP A 745 16.11 3.40 -32.89
C ASP A 745 15.29 3.92 -34.08
N GLU A 746 14.53 3.04 -34.72
CA GLU A 746 13.78 3.33 -35.94
C GLU A 746 12.32 2.88 -35.86
N LEU A 747 11.45 3.60 -36.57
CA LEU A 747 10.06 3.19 -36.79
C LEU A 747 9.95 2.54 -38.18
N LEU A 748 9.50 1.29 -38.19
CA LEU A 748 9.31 0.50 -39.40
C LEU A 748 7.81 0.27 -39.65
N PRO A 749 7.36 0.21 -40.92
CA PRO A 749 6.02 -0.29 -41.24
C PRO A 749 5.93 -1.79 -40.95
N ALA A 750 4.74 -2.26 -40.55
CA ALA A 750 4.52 -3.67 -40.19
C ALA A 750 4.95 -4.68 -41.26
N GLU A 751 4.88 -4.33 -42.56
CA GLU A 751 5.28 -5.25 -43.64
C GLU A 751 6.79 -5.52 -43.70
N ARG A 752 7.62 -4.66 -43.08
CA ARG A 752 9.08 -4.82 -43.04
C ARG A 752 9.56 -5.66 -41.85
N VAL A 753 8.65 -6.09 -40.98
CA VAL A 753 8.97 -6.92 -39.81
C VAL A 753 8.99 -8.39 -40.22
N PRO A 754 10.05 -9.15 -39.88
CA PRO A 754 10.08 -10.59 -40.14
C PRO A 754 8.90 -11.33 -39.49
N ALA A 755 8.34 -12.30 -40.20
CA ALA A 755 7.07 -12.94 -39.87
C ALA A 755 7.06 -13.69 -38.51
N ASP A 756 8.23 -14.06 -37.99
CA ASP A 756 8.41 -14.87 -36.78
C ASP A 756 8.84 -14.06 -35.54
N VAL A 757 9.03 -12.73 -35.67
CA VAL A 757 9.47 -11.87 -34.55
C VAL A 757 8.48 -11.93 -33.39
N PHE A 758 7.19 -11.76 -33.65
CA PHE A 758 6.13 -11.71 -32.62
C PHE A 758 5.45 -13.08 -32.45
N SER A 759 6.23 -14.16 -32.29
CA SER A 759 5.68 -15.49 -32.01
C SER A 759 5.29 -15.64 -30.53
N SER A 760 4.00 -15.87 -30.25
CA SER A 760 3.53 -16.26 -28.91
C SER A 760 3.84 -17.71 -28.56
N VAL A 761 4.30 -18.52 -29.53
CA VAL A 761 4.67 -19.92 -29.32
C VAL A 761 6.17 -20.00 -29.01
N PRO A 762 6.57 -20.49 -27.82
CA PRO A 762 7.97 -20.66 -27.48
C PRO A 762 8.61 -21.82 -28.27
N PRO A 763 9.95 -21.86 -28.38
CA PRO A 763 10.67 -23.04 -28.87
C PRO A 763 10.31 -24.32 -28.10
N GLN A 764 10.23 -25.47 -28.79
CA GLN A 764 10.02 -26.76 -28.14
C GLN A 764 11.30 -27.21 -27.43
N THR A 765 11.38 -27.01 -26.11
CA THR A 765 12.55 -27.31 -25.29
C THR A 765 12.15 -27.49 -23.83
N LEU A 766 13.11 -27.60 -22.89
CA LEU A 766 12.78 -27.71 -21.46
C LEU A 766 11.99 -26.47 -21.02
N THR A 767 10.75 -26.67 -20.57
CA THR A 767 9.87 -25.56 -20.20
C THR A 767 9.75 -25.44 -18.68
N ARG A 768 9.68 -24.21 -18.20
CA ARG A 768 9.51 -23.83 -16.80
C ARG A 768 8.41 -22.81 -16.68
N ARG A 769 7.49 -22.97 -15.72
CA ARG A 769 6.56 -21.91 -15.32
C ARG A 769 7.11 -21.14 -14.13
N ARG A 770 7.18 -19.81 -14.24
CA ARG A 770 7.50 -18.98 -13.08
C ARG A 770 6.25 -18.91 -12.18
N GLY A 771 6.24 -19.70 -11.11
CA GLY A 771 5.12 -19.73 -10.16
C GLY A 771 5.06 -18.49 -9.28
N ASP A 772 3.93 -17.77 -9.30
CA ASP A 772 3.68 -16.65 -8.40
C ASP A 772 3.25 -17.15 -7.00
N GLY A 773 4.19 -17.67 -6.22
CA GLY A 773 4.09 -17.73 -4.76
C GLY A 773 3.07 -18.70 -4.16
N ALA A 774 2.68 -19.78 -4.85
CA ALA A 774 2.10 -20.93 -4.15
C ALA A 774 3.25 -21.69 -3.47
N GLY A 775 3.19 -21.81 -2.14
CA GLY A 775 4.18 -22.51 -1.32
C GLY A 775 4.38 -23.98 -1.74
N PRO A 776 5.46 -24.63 -1.28
CA PRO A 776 5.81 -25.98 -1.71
C PRO A 776 4.70 -26.96 -1.31
N GLY A 777 4.04 -27.57 -2.29
CA GLY A 777 3.58 -28.94 -2.13
C GLY A 777 4.84 -29.80 -2.03
N ALA A 778 4.97 -30.61 -0.98
CA ALA A 778 6.07 -31.55 -0.88
C ALA A 778 6.09 -32.44 -2.13
N PRO A 779 7.24 -32.67 -2.79
CA PRO A 779 7.35 -33.77 -3.74
C PRO A 779 7.21 -35.06 -2.95
N SER A 780 6.12 -35.79 -3.16
CA SER A 780 5.91 -37.02 -2.39
C SER A 780 5.47 -38.23 -3.20
N ASP A 781 5.52 -38.21 -4.54
CA ASP A 781 5.11 -39.38 -5.32
C ASP A 781 6.18 -39.77 -6.37
N LEU A 782 7.25 -40.45 -5.91
CA LEU A 782 8.00 -41.31 -6.82
C LEU A 782 7.09 -42.47 -7.24
N ILE A 783 6.92 -42.66 -8.53
CA ILE A 783 6.11 -43.74 -9.09
C ILE A 783 7.01 -44.94 -9.33
N PRO A 784 6.79 -46.09 -8.68
CA PRO A 784 7.49 -47.31 -9.01
C PRO A 784 7.06 -47.80 -10.40
N LEU A 785 8.03 -48.15 -11.23
CA LEU A 785 7.86 -48.71 -12.56
C LEU A 785 8.36 -50.15 -12.60
N ASN A 786 7.77 -50.94 -13.50
CA ASN A 786 8.41 -52.16 -13.99
C ASN A 786 9.27 -51.88 -15.23
N LEU A 787 10.06 -52.87 -15.64
CA LEU A 787 10.99 -52.71 -16.76
C LEU A 787 10.30 -52.40 -18.10
N ALA A 788 9.12 -52.97 -18.35
CA ALA A 788 8.35 -52.70 -19.57
C ALA A 788 7.85 -51.24 -19.62
N GLN A 789 7.41 -50.69 -18.49
CA GLN A 789 7.02 -49.28 -18.37
C GLN A 789 8.22 -48.35 -18.55
N ALA A 790 9.38 -48.68 -17.99
CA ALA A 790 10.61 -47.91 -18.17
C ALA A 790 11.03 -47.84 -19.64
N ARG A 791 10.94 -48.95 -20.38
CA ARG A 791 11.17 -48.99 -21.84
C ARG A 791 10.22 -48.09 -22.61
N GLY A 792 8.94 -48.08 -22.24
CA GLY A 792 7.93 -47.23 -22.87
C GLY A 792 8.21 -45.73 -22.72
N LEU A 793 8.83 -45.30 -21.62
CA LEU A 793 9.15 -43.89 -21.37
C LEU A 793 10.44 -43.41 -22.04
N LEU A 794 11.43 -44.29 -22.20
CA LEU A 794 12.72 -43.91 -22.79
C LEU A 794 12.73 -44.01 -24.32
N ALA A 795 11.84 -44.81 -24.94
CA ALA A 795 11.70 -45.04 -26.39
C ALA A 795 12.95 -45.57 -27.15
N ASP A 796 14.15 -45.42 -26.57
CA ASP A 796 15.44 -45.76 -27.15
C ASP A 796 16.00 -47.09 -26.58
N ALA A 797 16.92 -47.02 -25.62
CA ALA A 797 17.56 -48.18 -24.98
C ALA A 797 17.53 -48.04 -23.45
N VAL A 798 17.18 -49.11 -22.74
CA VAL A 798 17.24 -49.15 -21.27
C VAL A 798 18.44 -50.01 -20.89
N TYR A 799 19.29 -49.51 -20.01
CA TYR A 799 20.46 -50.21 -19.53
C TYR A 799 20.25 -50.66 -18.09
N ALA A 800 20.57 -51.91 -17.80
CA ALA A 800 20.57 -52.45 -16.44
C ALA A 800 21.81 -53.32 -16.23
N PHE A 801 22.25 -53.43 -14.97
CA PHE A 801 23.32 -54.38 -14.64
C PHE A 801 22.83 -55.81 -14.84
N GLU A 802 23.70 -56.66 -15.39
CA GLU A 802 23.49 -58.10 -15.43
C GLU A 802 23.33 -58.66 -14.00
N GLU A 803 22.14 -59.17 -13.67
CA GLU A 803 21.85 -59.73 -12.34
C GLU A 803 22.61 -61.03 -12.12
N THR A 804 23.21 -61.17 -10.94
CA THR A 804 23.88 -62.43 -10.54
C THR A 804 23.02 -63.13 -9.48
N PRO A 805 22.57 -64.37 -9.72
CA PRO A 805 21.78 -65.09 -8.72
C PRO A 805 22.62 -65.38 -7.47
N ALA A 806 21.96 -65.37 -6.30
CA ALA A 806 22.58 -65.52 -4.98
C ALA A 806 23.34 -66.86 -4.75
N SER A 807 23.23 -67.81 -5.68
CA SER A 807 23.79 -69.16 -5.57
C SER A 807 25.17 -69.35 -6.22
N GLY A 808 25.78 -68.30 -6.79
CA GLY A 808 27.06 -68.40 -7.50
C GLY A 808 28.27 -68.08 -6.63
N GLY A 809 28.93 -69.10 -6.08
CA GLY A 809 30.23 -68.96 -5.40
C GLY A 809 31.37 -68.69 -6.38
N SER A 810 31.66 -67.41 -6.62
CA SER A 810 32.94 -66.91 -7.12
C SER A 810 33.03 -65.45 -6.72
N GLY A 811 34.19 -64.93 -6.33
CA GLY A 811 34.37 -63.60 -5.72
C GLY A 811 34.03 -62.37 -6.60
N GLN A 812 32.92 -62.41 -7.35
CA GLN A 812 32.30 -61.30 -8.06
C GLN A 812 31.15 -60.73 -7.22
N ALA A 813 30.93 -59.42 -7.28
CA ALA A 813 29.84 -58.77 -6.55
C ALA A 813 28.45 -59.23 -7.05
N GLN A 814 27.56 -59.60 -6.14
CA GLN A 814 26.16 -59.87 -6.46
C GLN A 814 25.43 -58.54 -6.72
N VAL A 815 24.65 -58.46 -7.80
CA VAL A 815 23.87 -57.24 -8.13
C VAL A 815 22.41 -57.63 -8.35
N VAL A 816 21.49 -56.95 -7.67
CA VAL A 816 20.04 -57.20 -7.73
C VAL A 816 19.31 -55.88 -7.94
N LEU A 817 18.50 -55.78 -9.01
CA LEU A 817 17.61 -54.63 -9.21
C LEU A 817 16.46 -54.68 -8.19
N ARG A 818 16.26 -53.60 -7.44
CA ARG A 818 15.21 -53.52 -6.42
C ARG A 818 13.99 -52.77 -6.91
N ASN A 819 14.20 -51.57 -7.48
CA ASN A 819 13.13 -50.69 -7.90
C ASN A 819 13.56 -49.86 -9.12
N ILE A 820 12.56 -49.48 -9.92
CA ILE A 820 12.70 -48.43 -10.92
C ILE A 820 11.72 -47.33 -10.54
N PHE A 821 12.15 -46.07 -10.58
CA PHE A 821 11.32 -44.92 -10.25
C PHE A 821 11.28 -43.92 -11.39
N THR A 822 10.10 -43.33 -11.58
CA THR A 822 9.90 -42.04 -12.26
C THR A 822 9.20 -41.08 -11.30
N SER A 823 8.98 -39.84 -11.72
CA SER A 823 8.15 -38.87 -11.00
C SER A 823 6.79 -38.70 -11.67
N ARG A 824 5.77 -38.35 -10.88
CA ARG A 824 4.40 -38.08 -11.34
C ARG A 824 4.21 -36.73 -12.01
N PHE A 825 5.25 -35.90 -12.05
CA PHE A 825 5.21 -34.62 -12.75
C PHE A 825 5.19 -34.89 -14.27
N ASP A 826 3.98 -34.95 -14.82
CA ASP A 826 3.72 -35.06 -16.25
C ASP A 826 3.73 -33.70 -16.95
N SER A 827 4.40 -32.71 -16.37
CA SER A 827 4.38 -31.37 -16.91
C SER A 827 5.78 -30.81 -17.10
N ASP A 828 5.93 -30.21 -18.26
CA ASP A 828 6.77 -29.06 -18.61
C ASP A 828 6.69 -27.88 -17.59
N GLU A 829 6.36 -28.14 -16.32
CA GLU A 829 6.22 -27.20 -15.22
C GLU A 829 7.19 -27.55 -14.10
N ALA A 830 8.42 -27.06 -14.21
CA ALA A 830 9.33 -27.01 -13.06
C ALA A 830 8.79 -26.01 -12.00
N TYR A 831 8.14 -26.51 -10.95
CA TYR A 831 7.76 -25.73 -9.76
C TYR A 831 8.99 -25.26 -8.97
N GLY A 832 8.87 -24.10 -8.31
CA GLY A 832 9.99 -23.29 -7.86
C GLY A 832 10.56 -23.54 -6.45
N PHE A 833 11.85 -23.15 -6.37
CA PHE A 833 12.55 -22.40 -5.32
C PHE A 833 13.16 -23.09 -4.08
N TYR A 834 12.82 -24.32 -3.68
CA TYR A 834 13.26 -24.76 -2.33
C TYR A 834 13.78 -26.19 -2.16
N GLN A 835 13.91 -27.00 -3.21
CA GLN A 835 14.41 -28.37 -3.04
C GLN A 835 15.65 -28.59 -3.89
N ILE A 836 16.81 -28.39 -3.25
CA ILE A 836 18.08 -28.86 -3.74
C ILE A 836 18.22 -30.28 -3.19
N TYR A 837 17.86 -31.30 -3.98
CA TYR A 837 18.33 -32.65 -3.65
C TYR A 837 19.86 -32.65 -3.76
N PRO A 838 20.60 -33.40 -2.90
CA PRO A 838 22.05 -33.38 -2.88
C PRO A 838 22.68 -33.75 -4.23
N SER A 839 22.01 -34.60 -5.01
CA SER A 839 22.47 -35.08 -6.31
C SER A 839 21.77 -34.36 -7.47
N PRO A 840 22.51 -33.84 -8.47
CA PRO A 840 21.92 -33.27 -9.69
C PRO A 840 21.10 -34.30 -10.49
N PHE A 841 21.42 -35.59 -10.36
CA PHE A 841 20.70 -36.67 -11.04
C PHE A 841 19.37 -37.01 -10.36
N GLU A 842 19.32 -36.91 -9.03
CA GLU A 842 18.06 -37.03 -8.30
C GLU A 842 17.13 -35.87 -8.63
N ASN A 843 17.65 -34.64 -8.75
CA ASN A 843 16.86 -33.52 -9.25
C ASN A 843 16.33 -33.81 -10.68
N ALA A 844 17.14 -34.39 -11.57
CA ALA A 844 16.70 -34.77 -12.92
C ALA A 844 15.52 -35.77 -12.92
N LEU A 845 15.50 -36.73 -11.97
CA LEU A 845 14.37 -37.64 -11.77
C LEU A 845 13.08 -36.88 -11.42
N TYR A 846 13.14 -35.94 -10.47
CA TYR A 846 11.96 -35.17 -10.06
C TYR A 846 11.44 -34.24 -11.17
N HIS A 847 12.28 -33.88 -12.13
CA HIS A 847 11.94 -33.10 -13.31
C HIS A 847 11.60 -33.96 -14.55
N SER A 848 11.42 -35.28 -14.37
CA SER A 848 11.07 -36.22 -15.44
C SER A 848 12.08 -36.18 -16.61
N ALA A 849 13.33 -35.80 -16.34
CA ALA A 849 14.43 -35.81 -17.29
C ALA A 849 15.21 -37.14 -17.25
N ALA A 850 15.11 -37.89 -16.14
CA ALA A 850 15.71 -39.21 -15.97
C ALA A 850 14.80 -40.17 -15.19
N LEU A 851 15.07 -41.46 -15.30
CA LEU A 851 14.54 -42.54 -14.46
C LEU A 851 15.63 -42.98 -13.49
N ARG A 852 15.25 -43.43 -12.28
CA ARG A 852 16.20 -43.97 -11.29
C ARG A 852 16.05 -45.47 -11.15
N PHE A 853 17.15 -46.21 -11.23
CA PHE A 853 17.21 -47.65 -11.05
C PHE A 853 18.02 -47.93 -9.78
N ASP A 854 17.37 -48.51 -8.77
CA ASP A 854 17.97 -48.78 -7.47
C ASP A 854 18.41 -50.25 -7.38
N TYR A 855 19.67 -50.46 -7.00
CA TYR A 855 20.31 -51.75 -6.89
C TYR A 855 20.79 -52.01 -5.46
N THR A 856 20.75 -53.28 -5.08
CA THR A 856 21.57 -53.83 -3.99
C THR A 856 22.81 -54.49 -4.61
N VAL A 857 23.99 -54.10 -4.15
CA VAL A 857 25.27 -54.72 -4.51
C VAL A 857 25.87 -55.38 -3.29
N THR A 858 26.17 -56.67 -3.34
CA THR A 858 26.89 -57.38 -2.26
C THR A 858 28.27 -57.77 -2.76
N ASP A 859 29.33 -57.27 -2.14
CA ASP A 859 30.70 -57.56 -2.56
C ASP A 859 31.16 -58.99 -2.20
N GLY A 860 32.35 -59.38 -2.62
CA GLY A 860 32.94 -60.70 -2.32
C GLY A 860 33.23 -60.94 -0.84
N ALA A 861 33.17 -59.91 0.02
CA ALA A 861 33.28 -59.99 1.47
C ALA A 861 31.92 -60.03 2.18
N GLY A 862 30.81 -60.03 1.42
CA GLY A 862 29.45 -60.05 1.94
C GLY A 862 28.92 -58.70 2.42
N GLN A 863 29.62 -57.59 2.13
CA GLN A 863 29.15 -56.25 2.46
C GLN A 863 28.11 -55.77 1.44
N GLU A 864 26.97 -55.28 1.94
CA GLU A 864 25.88 -54.77 1.12
C GLU A 864 25.99 -53.24 0.95
N ALA A 865 25.94 -52.78 -0.29
CA ALA A 865 25.86 -51.38 -0.67
C ALA A 865 24.62 -51.12 -1.54
N ARG A 866 24.01 -49.95 -1.39
CA ARG A 866 22.95 -49.48 -2.29
C ARG A 866 23.53 -48.57 -3.34
N LEU A 867 23.12 -48.76 -4.59
CA LEU A 867 23.58 -47.95 -5.71
C LEU A 867 22.37 -47.56 -6.57
N SER A 868 22.33 -46.30 -6.99
CA SER A 868 21.33 -45.81 -7.93
C SER A 868 22.02 -45.37 -9.21
N ILE A 869 21.53 -45.83 -10.35
CA ILE A 869 21.88 -45.24 -11.65
C ILE A 869 20.69 -44.43 -12.18
N TYR A 870 21.00 -43.40 -12.94
CA TYR A 870 20.03 -42.54 -13.58
C TYR A 870 20.17 -42.65 -15.08
N GLN A 871 19.06 -42.80 -15.78
CA GLN A 871 19.08 -42.88 -17.24
C GLN A 871 17.91 -42.15 -17.86
N GLY A 872 18.18 -41.47 -18.97
CA GLY A 872 17.24 -40.61 -19.67
C GLY A 872 17.57 -40.54 -21.16
N ARG A 873 16.63 -40.05 -21.97
CA ARG A 873 16.91 -39.72 -23.37
C ARG A 873 18.06 -38.72 -23.42
N ALA A 874 19.09 -38.98 -24.22
CA ALA A 874 20.34 -38.24 -24.14
C ALA A 874 20.16 -36.74 -24.39
N GLU A 875 19.32 -36.39 -25.37
CA GLU A 875 18.95 -35.00 -25.67
C GLU A 875 18.35 -34.28 -24.45
N ARG A 876 17.30 -34.85 -23.84
CA ARG A 876 16.56 -34.22 -22.72
C ARG A 876 17.36 -34.23 -21.43
N PHE A 877 17.98 -35.36 -21.08
CA PHE A 877 18.75 -35.50 -19.86
C PHE A 877 20.05 -34.68 -19.94
N GLY A 878 20.73 -34.70 -21.08
CA GLY A 878 21.92 -33.89 -21.33
C GLY A 878 21.62 -32.39 -21.28
N ALA A 879 20.53 -31.93 -21.91
CA ALA A 879 20.08 -30.54 -21.80
C ALA A 879 19.77 -30.14 -20.35
N TYR A 880 19.12 -31.04 -19.59
CA TYR A 880 18.85 -30.80 -18.17
C TYR A 880 20.14 -30.64 -17.35
N LEU A 881 21.10 -31.54 -17.54
CA LEU A 881 22.40 -31.46 -16.87
C LEU A 881 23.13 -30.17 -17.23
N ARG A 882 23.19 -29.81 -18.51
CA ARG A 882 23.78 -28.53 -18.95
C ARG A 882 23.10 -27.32 -18.32
N ALA A 883 21.78 -27.35 -18.18
CA ALA A 883 21.03 -26.24 -17.61
C ALA A 883 21.20 -26.11 -16.09
N ARG A 884 21.42 -27.21 -15.36
CA ARG A 884 21.20 -27.26 -13.89
C ARG A 884 22.29 -27.93 -13.07
N ALA A 885 23.05 -28.85 -13.65
CA ALA A 885 24.08 -29.56 -12.92
C ALA A 885 25.32 -28.69 -12.74
N ARG A 886 26.05 -28.94 -11.66
CA ARG A 886 27.31 -28.27 -11.35
C ARG A 886 28.34 -29.28 -10.88
N TRP A 887 29.51 -29.21 -11.48
CA TRP A 887 30.65 -30.06 -11.18
C TRP A 887 31.83 -29.19 -10.75
N THR A 888 32.70 -29.74 -9.92
CA THR A 888 33.99 -29.14 -9.54
C THR A 888 35.12 -29.57 -10.46
N ALA A 889 34.97 -30.72 -11.12
CA ALA A 889 35.91 -31.27 -12.09
C ALA A 889 35.21 -32.22 -13.07
N SER A 890 35.73 -32.32 -14.29
CA SER A 890 35.38 -33.37 -15.26
C SER A 890 36.61 -33.86 -16.03
N GLU A 891 36.70 -35.17 -16.21
CA GLU A 891 37.80 -35.82 -16.94
C GLU A 891 37.28 -36.92 -17.88
N PRO A 892 37.90 -37.14 -19.05
CA PRO A 892 37.47 -38.19 -19.97
C PRO A 892 37.55 -39.58 -19.31
N LEU A 893 36.53 -40.40 -19.54
CA LEU A 893 36.42 -41.76 -19.03
C LEU A 893 36.03 -42.71 -20.16
N ALA A 894 36.76 -43.81 -20.34
CA ALA A 894 36.32 -44.91 -21.20
C ALA A 894 35.60 -45.97 -20.36
N VAL A 895 34.36 -46.30 -20.73
CA VAL A 895 33.53 -47.32 -20.07
C VAL A 895 33.23 -48.44 -21.05
N THR A 896 33.37 -49.69 -20.66
CA THR A 896 32.95 -50.82 -21.50
C THR A 896 31.46 -51.12 -21.28
N VAL A 897 30.63 -51.08 -22.31
CA VAL A 897 29.22 -51.45 -22.25
C VAL A 897 28.97 -52.52 -23.32
N GLU A 898 28.39 -53.66 -22.94
CA GLU A 898 28.20 -54.81 -23.85
C GLU A 898 29.47 -55.34 -24.54
N GLY A 899 30.65 -55.08 -23.97
CA GLY A 899 31.94 -55.45 -24.55
C GLY A 899 32.53 -54.39 -25.50
N GLU A 900 31.79 -53.32 -25.80
CA GLU A 900 32.24 -52.21 -26.63
C GLU A 900 32.72 -51.03 -25.78
N PRO A 901 33.82 -50.34 -26.16
CA PRO A 901 34.26 -49.13 -25.47
C PRO A 901 33.36 -47.94 -25.82
N VAL A 902 32.74 -47.34 -24.80
CA VAL A 902 31.94 -46.13 -24.86
C VAL A 902 32.71 -44.99 -24.21
N GLN A 903 32.82 -43.85 -24.91
CA GLN A 903 33.43 -42.65 -24.36
C GLN A 903 32.45 -41.94 -23.44
N GLY A 904 32.96 -41.44 -22.33
CA GLY A 904 32.19 -40.75 -21.30
C GLY A 904 33.05 -39.81 -20.49
N TRP A 905 32.52 -39.40 -19.35
CA TRP A 905 33.11 -38.41 -18.47
C TRP A 905 32.99 -38.88 -17.02
N LEU A 906 34.07 -38.76 -16.28
CA LEU A 906 34.04 -38.83 -14.83
C LEU A 906 33.86 -37.41 -14.31
N VAL A 907 32.71 -37.12 -13.71
CA VAL A 907 32.40 -35.81 -13.13
C VAL A 907 32.45 -35.88 -11.62
N THR A 908 32.92 -34.81 -10.98
CA THR A 908 32.92 -34.65 -9.52
C THR A 908 31.90 -33.59 -9.14
N THR A 909 30.86 -33.96 -8.40
CA THR A 909 29.79 -33.06 -7.94
C THR A 909 30.27 -32.12 -6.84
N LEU A 910 29.46 -31.12 -6.48
CA LEU A 910 29.79 -30.13 -5.43
C LEU A 910 30.00 -30.76 -4.04
N ASP A 911 29.38 -31.89 -3.75
CA ASP A 911 29.55 -32.67 -2.52
C ASP A 911 30.72 -33.69 -2.60
N GLY A 912 31.51 -33.64 -3.67
CA GLY A 912 32.69 -34.48 -3.88
C GLY A 912 32.42 -35.89 -4.38
N GLN A 913 31.16 -36.24 -4.72
CA GLN A 913 30.84 -37.55 -5.28
C GLN A 913 31.28 -37.64 -6.75
N GLN A 914 31.78 -38.81 -7.15
CA GLN A 914 32.22 -39.05 -8.52
C GLN A 914 31.22 -39.91 -9.28
N TRP A 915 30.87 -39.47 -10.49
CA TRP A 915 29.88 -40.11 -11.35
C TRP A 915 30.43 -40.29 -12.76
N ALA A 916 30.21 -41.47 -13.34
CA ALA A 916 30.42 -41.71 -14.75
C ALA A 916 29.17 -41.27 -15.52
N ILE A 917 29.34 -40.42 -16.52
CA ILE A 917 28.30 -39.99 -17.46
C ILE A 917 28.72 -40.41 -18.86
N PHE A 918 27.88 -41.19 -19.54
CA PHE A 918 28.16 -41.64 -20.91
C PHE A 918 26.87 -41.84 -21.70
N GLU A 919 26.97 -41.62 -23.01
CA GLU A 919 25.86 -41.80 -23.93
C GLU A 919 26.04 -43.10 -24.72
N THR A 920 24.99 -43.93 -24.78
CA THR A 920 24.96 -45.14 -25.60
C THR A 920 23.54 -45.43 -26.05
N GLY A 921 23.37 -45.80 -27.33
CA GLY A 921 22.05 -46.10 -27.90
C GLY A 921 21.00 -44.99 -27.73
N GLY A 922 21.40 -43.72 -27.82
CA GLY A 922 20.51 -42.55 -27.61
C GLY A 922 20.12 -42.27 -26.15
N THR A 923 20.69 -43.03 -25.21
CA THR A 923 20.40 -42.93 -23.78
C THR A 923 21.62 -42.42 -23.03
N LEU A 924 21.43 -41.39 -22.22
CA LEU A 924 22.44 -40.87 -21.32
C LEU A 924 22.31 -41.58 -19.97
N VAL A 925 23.41 -42.17 -19.51
CA VAL A 925 23.48 -42.90 -18.24
C VAL A 925 24.43 -42.17 -17.30
N ALA A 926 23.98 -41.96 -16.06
CA ALA A 926 24.78 -41.47 -14.96
C ALA A 926 24.82 -42.51 -13.83
N ALA A 927 26.02 -42.96 -13.46
CA ALA A 927 26.24 -43.99 -12.45
C ALA A 927 27.37 -43.61 -11.50
N PRO A 928 27.32 -43.98 -10.20
CA PRO A 928 28.42 -43.74 -9.27
C PRO A 928 29.70 -44.42 -9.76
N ALA A 929 30.84 -43.74 -9.65
CA ALA A 929 32.13 -44.21 -10.18
C ALA A 929 33.33 -43.81 -9.31
N GLY A 930 33.09 -43.52 -8.03
CA GLY A 930 34.12 -43.07 -7.08
C GLY A 930 35.07 -44.17 -6.62
N THR A 931 34.66 -45.43 -6.65
CA THR A 931 35.52 -46.57 -6.26
C THR A 931 35.90 -47.46 -7.45
N PRO A 932 37.03 -48.19 -7.38
CA PRO A 932 37.40 -49.17 -8.40
C PRO A 932 36.31 -50.23 -8.64
N GLU A 933 35.61 -50.65 -7.59
CA GLU A 933 34.52 -51.63 -7.66
C GLU A 933 33.32 -51.05 -8.43
N GLN A 934 32.96 -49.79 -8.17
CA GLN A 934 31.90 -49.10 -8.91
C GLN A 934 32.25 -48.98 -10.40
N ARG A 935 33.50 -48.65 -10.73
CA ARG A 935 33.96 -48.58 -12.13
C ARG A 935 33.95 -49.96 -12.81
N ALA A 936 34.33 -51.01 -12.11
CA ALA A 936 34.27 -52.37 -12.63
C ALA A 936 32.81 -52.83 -12.90
N LEU A 937 31.85 -52.39 -12.07
CA LEU A 937 30.43 -52.69 -12.27
C LEU A 937 29.87 -52.11 -13.57
N LEU A 938 30.35 -50.95 -14.02
CA LEU A 938 29.90 -50.35 -15.29
C LEU A 938 30.07 -51.31 -16.48
N GLY A 939 31.12 -52.15 -16.46
CA GLY A 939 31.39 -53.21 -17.43
C GLY A 939 30.26 -54.25 -17.61
N ARG A 940 29.35 -54.32 -16.63
CA ARG A 940 28.24 -55.27 -16.56
C ARG A 940 26.90 -54.67 -17.01
N LEU A 941 26.87 -53.41 -17.45
CA LEU A 941 25.68 -52.83 -18.03
C LEU A 941 25.37 -53.50 -19.37
N ARG A 942 24.11 -53.90 -19.54
CA ARG A 942 23.55 -54.50 -20.76
C ARG A 942 22.26 -53.78 -21.11
N ARG A 943 21.97 -53.69 -22.41
CA ARG A 943 20.68 -53.26 -22.90
C ARG A 943 19.67 -54.34 -22.55
N VAL A 944 18.58 -53.94 -21.90
CA VAL A 944 17.52 -54.85 -21.44
C VAL A 944 16.24 -54.64 -22.20
#